data_AF-A0A919GRR4-F1
#
_entry.id   AF-A0A919GRR4-F1
#
_cell.length_a   1.000
_cell.length_b   1.000
_cell.length_c   1.000
_cell.angle_alpha   90.00
_cell.angle_beta   90.00
_cell.angle_gamma   90.00
#
_symmetry.space_group_name_H-M   'P 1'
#
loop_
_entity.id
_entity.type
_entity.pdbx_description
1 polymer ?
#
loop_
_entity_poly.entity_id
_entity_poly.type
_entity_poly.pdbx_seq_one_letter_code
_entity_poly.pdbx_strand_id
1 'polypeptide(L)'
;MLMRTLPQKGRARVIDPVRPLSAPFTLPTSRTTSVPFPRRPVRPRGVPFARDLASYGDRTALITPSGELSYLALAERVAAAAERLGPARRLVLLAGANRADALVVHLAALFAGHPVLLVPGDSVGTIDALTAAYDPDVVARPDGHGTWVLDERRRESAHTLHPDLALLLSTSGSTGSPKLIRLSHENLQANAESIAAYLDIRDTDRAATTLPMHYCYGLSVIHSHLLRGAGLLLTERSVADADFWEEFRAARGTSLAGVPYTFDLLDRIGFDRMRLPHLRYVTQAGGRLAPERVAHYAELGRRAGWELFVMYGQTEATARMAYLPPAFAAERPQAVGVPIPGGSFRLKPVDGIDDPDAGELVYSGPNVMLGYAESPSDLARGRTVEELHTGDIARHAPDGLYEIVGRRSRFTKIVGLRIDPQRVEAILEGHGIRALCAGEDDALAVLAARTAGVDATRVRRLVADGCGLPPRAIRVRVVSELPRLASGKPDYQAVRRLVREVEAPPAESGTTADDLCALYAEILDRSDVTEDSSFVSLGGDSLSYVEMSLRLERALGRLPADWHTTSIRELRRHRAAPLPAGSTPSRRGVLRPLETGIALRAIGIVLIVGSHIPVFTVQGGAHVLLGVAGFNFARFQLSAHERRERLRRMCRSIARIAVPSMLWITFALLLTREYDLANIVLANSLFEQDNSGPEWRYWFVEALVYFLTGLAMLLAVPLLDRAERRSPFGFALALVGLGLVGRYDPWSLAHIRYHLSPTVVFFLFAVGWAAARARTAGQRLLLTAVLLVSVPGLFPGGQPLRTTIVIGGLLLLLWVPSLPSVDPLNRLASVLAGSSLYIYLTHFQVYPYVRDHSPVLALLVCLVFGVAYGSVATRLTRRLFPSPGTSANASGQAELDGRRGRAYCGSVRASGRSREG
;
A
#
# COMPACT_ATOMS: atom_id res chain seq x y z
N MET A 1 43.89 -79.40 -2.95
CA MET A 1 44.34 -80.50 -3.84
C MET A 1 43.99 -80.12 -5.28
N LEU A 2 44.98 -80.21 -6.18
CA LEU A 2 44.97 -80.12 -7.65
C LEU A 2 43.73 -79.59 -8.46
N MET A 3 44.03 -78.59 -9.33
CA MET A 3 43.78 -78.54 -10.79
C MET A 3 42.32 -78.48 -11.33
N ARG A 4 41.99 -77.98 -12.54
CA ARG A 4 42.66 -77.64 -13.85
C ARG A 4 41.67 -76.69 -14.61
N THR A 5 41.97 -75.79 -15.57
CA THR A 5 43.18 -75.30 -16.26
C THR A 5 42.90 -73.89 -16.86
N LEU A 6 43.87 -73.28 -17.58
CA LEU A 6 43.68 -72.14 -18.51
C LEU A 6 43.85 -72.61 -19.98
N PRO A 7 43.65 -71.76 -21.01
CA PRO A 7 44.78 -70.98 -21.52
C PRO A 7 44.51 -69.46 -21.73
N GLN A 8 45.60 -68.71 -21.87
CA GLN A 8 45.63 -67.23 -21.96
C GLN A 8 45.70 -66.69 -23.40
N LYS A 9 45.29 -65.43 -23.56
CA LYS A 9 46.06 -64.26 -24.06
C LYS A 9 45.15 -63.03 -23.82
N GLY A 10 45.41 -62.03 -22.97
CA GLY A 10 46.66 -61.35 -22.59
C GLY A 10 46.87 -60.17 -23.55
N ARG A 11 46.96 -58.89 -23.16
CA ARG A 11 47.27 -58.16 -21.90
C ARG A 11 46.74 -56.69 -22.06
N ALA A 12 46.59 -55.81 -21.05
CA ALA A 12 46.82 -55.88 -19.60
C ALA A 12 46.12 -54.75 -18.80
N ARG A 13 45.89 -55.03 -17.50
CA ARG A 13 45.82 -54.14 -16.31
C ARG A 13 44.61 -53.21 -16.10
N VAL A 14 43.77 -53.68 -15.18
CA VAL A 14 42.83 -52.97 -14.30
C VAL A 14 43.59 -52.37 -13.09
N ILE A 15 43.05 -51.31 -12.46
CA ILE A 15 42.93 -51.08 -11.00
C ILE A 15 41.97 -49.88 -10.75
N ASP A 16 40.92 -50.12 -9.96
CA ASP A 16 39.99 -49.14 -9.33
C ASP A 16 40.53 -48.78 -7.90
N PRO A 17 40.06 -47.76 -7.13
CA PRO A 17 38.68 -47.24 -7.07
C PRO A 17 38.50 -45.72 -6.79
N VAL A 18 37.22 -45.33 -6.53
CA VAL A 18 36.69 -44.14 -5.80
C VAL A 18 35.95 -43.07 -6.66
N ARG A 19 34.66 -42.85 -6.31
CA ARG A 19 33.72 -41.82 -6.83
C ARG A 19 33.99 -40.42 -6.22
N PRO A 20 33.31 -39.34 -6.66
CA PRO A 20 33.04 -38.87 -8.02
C PRO A 20 33.52 -37.41 -8.20
N LEU A 21 34.09 -37.03 -9.35
CA LEU A 21 34.73 -35.73 -9.51
C LEU A 21 33.84 -34.61 -10.10
N SER A 22 34.10 -33.42 -9.58
CA SER A 22 33.65 -32.09 -9.98
C SER A 22 34.22 -31.61 -11.33
N ALA A 23 33.71 -30.46 -11.80
CA ALA A 23 34.21 -29.60 -12.88
C ALA A 23 35.75 -29.35 -12.84
N PRO A 24 36.42 -28.89 -13.92
CA PRO A 24 35.89 -28.09 -15.04
C PRO A 24 36.35 -28.48 -16.47
N PHE A 25 35.73 -27.86 -17.49
CA PHE A 25 36.22 -27.91 -18.88
C PHE A 25 37.05 -26.67 -19.21
N THR A 26 38.28 -26.87 -19.70
CA THR A 26 39.17 -25.81 -20.19
C THR A 26 39.50 -26.06 -21.67
N LEU A 27 39.53 -24.99 -22.46
CA LEU A 27 39.94 -25.00 -23.87
C LEU A 27 41.29 -24.27 -24.04
N PRO A 28 42.05 -24.55 -25.11
CA PRO A 28 43.51 -24.48 -25.06
C PRO A 28 44.09 -23.07 -25.23
N THR A 29 45.23 -22.85 -24.58
CA THR A 29 46.09 -21.69 -24.77
C THR A 29 46.85 -21.78 -26.09
N SER A 30 46.50 -20.91 -27.05
CA SER A 30 47.38 -20.55 -28.16
C SER A 30 47.58 -19.03 -28.18
N ARG A 31 48.83 -18.59 -28.27
CA ARG A 31 49.17 -17.16 -28.27
C ARG A 31 48.68 -16.53 -29.57
N THR A 32 47.67 -15.67 -29.49
CA THR A 32 47.31 -14.74 -30.56
C THR A 32 47.56 -13.32 -30.09
N THR A 33 48.33 -12.60 -30.91
CA THR A 33 48.60 -11.18 -30.76
C THR A 33 47.31 -10.38 -30.69
N SER A 34 47.28 -9.37 -29.83
CA SER A 34 46.19 -8.41 -29.73
C SER A 34 46.04 -7.64 -31.05
N VAL A 35 45.14 -8.09 -31.91
CA VAL A 35 44.69 -7.30 -33.06
C VAL A 35 43.93 -6.09 -32.48
N PRO A 36 44.37 -4.85 -32.73
CA PRO A 36 43.62 -3.69 -32.25
C PRO A 36 42.26 -3.68 -32.95
N PHE A 37 41.18 -3.55 -32.16
CA PHE A 37 39.86 -3.26 -32.72
C PHE A 37 39.98 -2.10 -33.71
N PRO A 38 39.46 -2.21 -34.95
CA PRO A 38 39.51 -1.10 -35.88
C PRO A 38 38.82 0.08 -35.24
N ARG A 39 39.52 1.21 -35.12
CA ARG A 39 38.94 2.48 -34.68
C ARG A 39 37.70 2.70 -35.56
N ARG A 40 36.49 2.62 -34.98
CA ARG A 40 35.26 2.98 -35.67
C ARG A 40 35.52 4.34 -36.35
N PRO A 41 35.28 4.48 -37.67
CA PRO A 41 35.42 5.78 -38.31
C PRO A 41 34.58 6.78 -37.53
N VAL A 42 35.11 7.99 -37.33
CA VAL A 42 34.42 9.04 -36.58
C VAL A 42 33.07 9.24 -37.24
N ARG A 43 32.00 8.71 -36.63
CA ARG A 43 30.64 8.85 -37.16
C ARG A 43 30.40 10.36 -37.31
N PRO A 44 29.85 10.83 -38.44
CA PRO A 44 29.46 12.22 -38.56
C PRO A 44 28.58 12.59 -37.35
N ARG A 45 28.85 13.75 -36.76
CA ARG A 45 28.18 14.21 -35.52
C ARG A 45 26.68 14.42 -35.81
N GLY A 46 25.83 14.13 -34.82
CA GLY A 46 24.37 14.21 -34.97
C GLY A 46 23.66 12.91 -35.32
N VAL A 47 22.33 12.95 -35.32
CA VAL A 47 21.44 11.79 -35.57
C VAL A 47 21.16 11.66 -37.08
N PRO A 48 21.30 10.47 -37.71
CA PRO A 48 21.15 10.32 -39.16
C PRO A 48 19.85 10.88 -39.73
N PHE A 49 18.67 10.49 -39.21
CA PHE A 49 17.38 10.98 -39.74
C PHE A 49 17.23 12.51 -39.71
N ALA A 50 17.94 13.22 -38.83
CA ALA A 50 17.89 14.68 -38.74
C ALA A 50 18.80 15.37 -39.77
N ARG A 51 19.86 14.68 -40.23
CA ARG A 51 20.74 15.16 -41.31
C ARG A 51 20.21 14.84 -42.69
N ASP A 52 19.60 13.67 -42.83
CA ASP A 52 19.24 13.11 -44.13
C ASP A 52 17.88 13.63 -44.64
N LEU A 53 17.27 14.61 -43.94
CA LEU A 53 15.98 15.24 -44.28
C LEU A 53 15.91 15.72 -45.73
N ALA A 54 16.95 16.36 -46.25
CA ALA A 54 16.97 16.88 -47.61
C ALA A 54 16.87 15.77 -48.69
N SER A 55 17.20 14.51 -48.35
CA SER A 55 17.16 13.39 -49.31
C SER A 55 15.75 13.03 -49.80
N TYR A 56 14.71 13.46 -49.07
CA TYR A 56 13.31 13.23 -49.44
C TYR A 56 12.76 14.26 -50.43
N GLY A 57 13.49 15.34 -50.69
CA GLY A 57 13.18 16.37 -51.70
C GLY A 57 11.89 17.15 -51.40
N ASP A 58 11.05 17.33 -52.42
CA ASP A 58 9.82 18.13 -52.34
C ASP A 58 8.62 17.42 -51.68
N ARG A 59 8.81 16.22 -51.11
CA ARG A 59 7.77 15.55 -50.31
C ARG A 59 7.30 16.45 -49.16
N THR A 60 6.01 16.42 -48.85
CA THR A 60 5.43 17.10 -47.68
C THR A 60 6.03 16.54 -46.38
N ALA A 61 6.80 17.35 -45.66
CA ALA A 61 7.31 17.01 -44.33
C ALA A 61 6.32 17.40 -43.23
N LEU A 62 5.86 18.66 -43.25
CA LEU A 62 4.96 19.21 -42.24
C LEU A 62 3.69 19.74 -42.89
N ILE A 63 2.56 19.56 -42.24
CA ILE A 63 1.27 20.17 -42.54
C ILE A 63 0.91 20.98 -41.28
N THR A 64 0.73 22.29 -41.44
CA THR A 64 0.40 23.23 -40.36
C THR A 64 -0.82 24.07 -40.74
N PRO A 65 -1.45 24.80 -39.79
CA PRO A 65 -2.48 25.79 -40.13
C PRO A 65 -2.03 26.89 -41.10
N SER A 66 -0.71 27.12 -41.21
CA SER A 66 -0.09 28.07 -42.14
C SER A 66 0.28 27.49 -43.51
N GLY A 67 0.06 26.18 -43.74
CA GLY A 67 0.30 25.51 -45.02
C GLY A 67 1.15 24.23 -44.92
N GLU A 68 1.54 23.69 -46.08
CA GLU A 68 2.47 22.57 -46.16
C GLU A 68 3.93 23.06 -46.26
N LEU A 69 4.87 22.30 -45.68
CA LEU A 69 6.31 22.52 -45.80
C LEU A 69 6.97 21.25 -46.35
N SER A 70 7.77 21.38 -47.41
CA SER A 70 8.51 20.25 -47.98
C SER A 70 9.71 19.83 -47.12
N TYR A 71 10.24 18.64 -47.35
CA TYR A 71 11.46 18.15 -46.70
C TYR A 71 12.68 19.01 -47.01
N LEU A 72 12.81 19.51 -48.25
CA LEU A 72 13.85 20.47 -48.62
C LEU A 72 13.75 21.77 -47.80
N ALA A 73 12.56 22.39 -47.77
CA ALA A 73 12.34 23.63 -47.01
C ALA A 73 12.44 23.45 -45.49
N LEU A 74 12.13 22.25 -44.96
CA LEU A 74 12.42 21.88 -43.58
C LEU A 74 13.93 21.76 -43.32
N ALA A 75 14.67 21.09 -44.20
CA ALA A 75 16.11 20.93 -44.09
C ALA A 75 16.86 22.28 -44.13
N GLU A 76 16.43 23.22 -44.99
CA GLU A 76 16.96 24.59 -45.03
C GLU A 76 16.77 25.32 -43.69
N ARG A 77 15.55 25.26 -43.11
CA ARG A 77 15.26 25.85 -41.79
C ARG A 77 16.08 25.20 -40.68
N VAL A 78 16.27 23.88 -40.74
CA VAL A 78 17.08 23.11 -39.80
C VAL A 78 18.56 23.49 -39.90
N ALA A 79 19.10 23.66 -41.12
CA ALA A 79 20.46 24.11 -41.34
C ALA A 79 20.69 25.54 -40.81
N ALA A 80 19.82 26.49 -41.15
CA ALA A 80 19.91 27.87 -40.66
C ALA A 80 19.78 27.97 -39.13
N ALA A 81 18.93 27.13 -38.50
CA ALA A 81 18.84 27.04 -37.05
C ALA A 81 20.09 26.37 -36.43
N ALA A 82 20.71 25.40 -37.10
CA ALA A 82 21.94 24.76 -36.65
C ALA A 82 23.14 25.72 -36.70
N GLU A 83 23.24 26.56 -37.74
CA GLU A 83 24.24 27.63 -37.80
C GLU A 83 24.10 28.61 -36.63
N ARG A 84 22.86 28.99 -36.26
CA ARG A 84 22.58 29.81 -35.07
C ARG A 84 22.92 29.11 -33.75
N LEU A 85 22.82 27.77 -33.68
CA LEU A 85 23.27 26.97 -32.53
C LEU A 85 24.80 26.81 -32.48
N GLY A 86 25.51 27.10 -33.57
CA GLY A 86 26.96 27.19 -33.65
C GLY A 86 27.68 25.83 -33.72
N PRO A 87 28.97 25.80 -34.11
CA PRO A 87 29.69 24.57 -34.39
C PRO A 87 30.20 23.82 -33.13
N ALA A 88 30.21 24.48 -31.98
CA ALA A 88 30.61 23.89 -30.70
C ALA A 88 29.42 23.21 -30.02
N ARG A 89 29.62 22.01 -29.46
CA ARG A 89 28.55 21.31 -28.71
C ARG A 89 28.17 22.14 -27.49
N ARG A 90 26.87 22.36 -27.32
CA ARG A 90 26.25 23.16 -26.25
C ARG A 90 25.03 22.43 -25.70
N LEU A 91 24.73 22.57 -24.41
CA LEU A 91 23.49 22.06 -23.83
C LEU A 91 22.35 23.01 -24.19
N VAL A 92 21.39 22.53 -24.97
CA VAL A 92 20.24 23.32 -25.45
C VAL A 92 18.99 22.89 -24.68
N LEU A 93 18.46 23.74 -23.81
CA LEU A 93 17.13 23.53 -23.24
C LEU A 93 16.07 24.00 -24.24
N LEU A 94 15.06 23.18 -24.50
CA LEU A 94 13.99 23.47 -25.46
C LEU A 94 12.61 23.31 -24.83
N ALA A 95 11.85 24.40 -24.81
CA ALA A 95 10.41 24.41 -24.58
C ALA A 95 9.70 23.72 -25.76
N GLY A 96 9.30 22.46 -25.58
CA GLY A 96 8.72 21.62 -26.62
C GLY A 96 7.22 21.81 -26.79
N ALA A 97 6.80 22.14 -28.02
CA ALA A 97 5.43 22.34 -28.47
C ALA A 97 5.20 21.71 -29.86
N ASN A 98 3.97 21.39 -30.25
CA ASN A 98 3.69 20.73 -31.53
C ASN A 98 3.62 21.74 -32.69
N ARG A 99 4.71 22.51 -32.85
CA ARG A 99 4.83 23.64 -33.78
C ARG A 99 6.11 23.51 -34.59
N ALA A 100 6.10 24.08 -35.80
CA ALA A 100 7.22 23.98 -36.74
C ALA A 100 8.52 24.53 -36.15
N ASP A 101 8.49 25.65 -35.44
CA ASP A 101 9.70 26.31 -34.92
C ASP A 101 10.37 25.50 -33.79
N ALA A 102 9.58 24.95 -32.88
CA ALA A 102 10.06 24.06 -31.83
C ALA A 102 10.68 22.78 -32.43
N LEU A 103 10.05 22.21 -33.46
CA LEU A 103 10.57 21.05 -34.17
C LEU A 103 11.86 21.38 -34.94
N VAL A 104 11.94 22.55 -35.59
CA VAL A 104 13.16 23.02 -36.28
C VAL A 104 14.33 23.15 -35.30
N VAL A 105 14.14 23.75 -34.12
CA VAL A 105 15.21 23.86 -33.11
C VAL A 105 15.65 22.48 -32.61
N HIS A 106 14.71 21.56 -32.38
CA HIS A 106 15.02 20.17 -31.99
C HIS A 106 15.84 19.44 -33.05
N LEU A 107 15.40 19.49 -34.31
CA LEU A 107 16.10 18.87 -35.43
C LEU A 107 17.47 19.51 -35.68
N ALA A 108 17.59 20.83 -35.56
CA ALA A 108 18.86 21.56 -35.69
C ALA A 108 19.88 21.15 -34.62
N ALA A 109 19.43 21.01 -33.36
CA ALA A 109 20.27 20.51 -32.29
C ALA A 109 20.71 19.06 -32.55
N LEU A 110 19.80 18.17 -32.98
CA LEU A 110 20.14 16.79 -33.34
C LEU A 110 21.02 16.69 -34.61
N PHE A 111 20.91 17.63 -35.54
CA PHE A 111 21.69 17.75 -36.77
C PHE A 111 23.15 18.10 -36.46
N ALA A 112 23.39 19.19 -35.73
CA ALA A 112 24.73 19.64 -35.34
C ALA A 112 25.32 18.85 -34.14
N GLY A 113 24.50 18.03 -33.47
CA GLY A 113 24.92 17.12 -32.41
C GLY A 113 24.95 17.75 -31.00
N HIS A 114 24.16 18.80 -30.76
CA HIS A 114 23.93 19.37 -29.43
C HIS A 114 23.00 18.44 -28.62
N PRO A 115 23.33 18.13 -27.35
CA PRO A 115 22.38 17.47 -26.48
C PRO A 115 21.20 18.40 -26.15
N VAL A 116 19.98 17.94 -26.44
CA VAL A 116 18.74 18.67 -26.14
C VAL A 116 18.22 18.28 -24.77
N LEU A 117 17.89 19.27 -23.93
CA LEU A 117 17.08 19.11 -22.73
C LEU A 117 15.65 19.53 -23.05
N LEU A 118 14.82 18.55 -23.42
CA LEU A 118 13.47 18.79 -23.92
C LEU A 118 12.45 18.81 -22.78
N VAL A 119 11.75 19.93 -22.61
CA VAL A 119 10.87 20.20 -21.47
C VAL A 119 9.47 20.65 -21.92
N PRO A 120 8.43 20.57 -21.07
CA PRO A 120 7.10 21.08 -21.41
C PRO A 120 7.11 22.60 -21.60
N GLY A 121 6.71 23.06 -22.79
CA GLY A 121 6.76 24.49 -23.14
C GLY A 121 5.69 25.36 -22.47
N ASP A 122 4.64 24.74 -21.93
CA ASP A 122 3.56 25.34 -21.15
C ASP A 122 3.94 25.56 -19.66
N SER A 123 5.07 25.01 -19.21
CA SER A 123 5.45 24.99 -17.79
C SER A 123 6.70 25.84 -17.51
N VAL A 124 6.49 27.16 -17.37
CA VAL A 124 7.54 28.13 -17.04
C VAL A 124 8.34 27.69 -15.81
N GLY A 125 7.68 27.26 -14.73
CA GLY A 125 8.35 26.77 -13.52
C GLY A 125 9.20 25.51 -13.74
N THR A 126 8.89 24.66 -14.74
CA THR A 126 9.76 23.52 -15.10
C THR A 126 10.94 23.96 -15.96
N ILE A 127 10.74 24.92 -16.86
CA ILE A 127 11.82 25.57 -17.63
C ILE A 127 12.81 26.21 -16.66
N ASP A 128 12.34 27.01 -15.71
CA ASP A 128 13.18 27.70 -14.73
C ASP A 128 13.92 26.72 -13.80
N ALA A 129 13.21 25.73 -13.25
CA ALA A 129 13.82 24.74 -12.36
C ALA A 129 14.90 23.90 -13.05
N LEU A 130 14.69 23.47 -14.30
CA LEU A 130 15.68 22.72 -15.06
C LEU A 130 16.80 23.62 -15.61
N THR A 131 16.51 24.89 -15.91
CA THR A 131 17.54 25.89 -16.22
C THR A 131 18.46 26.11 -15.01
N ALA A 132 17.91 26.22 -13.80
CA ALA A 132 18.70 26.35 -12.57
C ALA A 132 19.48 25.06 -12.21
N ALA A 133 18.88 23.88 -12.43
CA ALA A 133 19.50 22.60 -12.07
C ALA A 133 20.59 22.14 -13.05
N TYR A 134 20.45 22.44 -14.35
CA TYR A 134 21.38 21.99 -15.41
C TYR A 134 22.17 23.10 -16.09
N ASP A 135 21.85 24.36 -15.83
CA ASP A 135 22.55 25.55 -16.33
C ASP A 135 22.92 25.47 -17.84
N PRO A 136 21.90 25.33 -18.72
CA PRO A 136 22.09 25.19 -20.16
C PRO A 136 22.76 26.43 -20.76
N ASP A 137 23.43 26.23 -21.89
CA ASP A 137 24.17 27.28 -22.61
C ASP A 137 23.26 28.05 -23.58
N VAL A 138 22.16 27.43 -24.02
CA VAL A 138 21.10 28.03 -24.83
C VAL A 138 19.74 27.62 -24.29
N VAL A 139 18.83 28.58 -24.12
CA VAL A 139 17.42 28.34 -23.77
C VAL A 139 16.53 28.74 -24.95
N ALA A 140 15.90 27.77 -25.58
CA ALA A 140 14.99 27.94 -26.70
C ALA A 140 13.53 27.93 -26.21
N ARG A 141 12.84 29.07 -26.32
CA ARG A 141 11.46 29.24 -25.84
C ARG A 141 10.67 30.25 -26.67
N PRO A 142 9.33 30.18 -26.70
CA PRO A 142 8.53 31.23 -27.30
C PRO A 142 8.72 32.57 -26.58
N ASP A 143 8.69 33.65 -27.34
CA ASP A 143 8.55 35.02 -26.85
C ASP A 143 7.07 35.39 -26.61
N GLY A 144 6.81 36.65 -26.24
CA GLY A 144 5.45 37.17 -26.03
C GLY A 144 4.56 37.18 -27.28
N HIS A 145 5.11 36.90 -28.46
CA HIS A 145 4.40 36.79 -29.73
C HIS A 145 4.33 35.34 -30.25
N GLY A 146 4.81 34.35 -29.47
CA GLY A 146 4.80 32.94 -29.84
C GLY A 146 5.89 32.54 -30.84
N THR A 147 6.91 33.38 -31.06
CA THR A 147 8.07 33.07 -31.92
C THR A 147 9.17 32.42 -31.08
N TRP A 148 9.78 31.33 -31.54
CA TRP A 148 10.86 30.67 -30.79
C TRP A 148 12.16 31.49 -30.87
N VAL A 149 12.58 32.03 -29.71
CA VAL A 149 13.83 32.77 -29.53
C VAL A 149 14.86 31.87 -28.88
N LEU A 150 16.12 32.00 -29.31
CA LEU A 150 17.29 31.36 -28.71
C LEU A 150 17.94 32.37 -27.75
N ASP A 151 17.76 32.16 -26.45
CA ASP A 151 18.45 32.90 -25.40
C ASP A 151 19.85 32.29 -25.20
N GLU A 152 20.86 32.89 -25.84
CA GLU A 152 22.25 32.45 -25.77
C GLU A 152 22.90 32.93 -24.46
N ARG A 153 23.11 31.99 -23.55
CA ARG A 153 23.74 32.23 -22.25
C ARG A 153 25.26 32.13 -22.34
N ARG A 154 25.79 31.24 -23.19
CA ARG A 154 27.24 31.04 -23.40
C ARG A 154 27.58 30.60 -24.82
N ARG A 155 28.71 31.07 -25.33
CA ARG A 155 29.31 30.64 -26.62
C ARG A 155 29.95 29.26 -26.55
N GLU A 156 30.53 28.91 -25.41
CA GLU A 156 31.14 27.60 -25.12
C GLU A 156 30.38 26.92 -23.98
N SER A 157 30.31 25.59 -24.01
CA SER A 157 29.58 24.81 -23.02
C SER A 157 30.23 24.92 -21.63
N ALA A 158 29.43 25.25 -20.60
CA ALA A 158 29.87 25.16 -19.21
C ALA A 158 30.14 23.71 -18.75
N HIS A 159 29.67 22.73 -19.52
CA HIS A 159 29.68 21.31 -19.17
C HIS A 159 30.58 20.50 -20.10
N THR A 160 31.22 19.45 -19.57
CA THR A 160 31.77 18.38 -20.40
C THR A 160 30.62 17.50 -20.89
N LEU A 161 30.37 17.45 -22.20
CA LEU A 161 29.25 16.74 -22.80
C LEU A 161 29.73 15.45 -23.47
N HIS A 162 29.24 14.29 -23.00
CA HIS A 162 29.63 12.99 -23.57
C HIS A 162 29.35 12.94 -25.08
N PRO A 163 30.28 12.49 -25.95
CA PRO A 163 30.13 12.56 -27.40
C PRO A 163 28.84 11.95 -27.95
N ASP A 164 28.38 10.84 -27.35
CA ASP A 164 27.18 10.15 -27.80
C ASP A 164 25.86 10.77 -27.32
N LEU A 165 25.87 11.63 -26.29
CA LEU A 165 24.66 12.18 -25.66
C LEU A 165 23.91 13.12 -26.63
N ALA A 166 22.65 12.81 -26.93
CA ALA A 166 21.83 13.52 -27.92
C ALA A 166 20.57 14.16 -27.33
N LEU A 167 19.94 13.51 -26.34
CA LEU A 167 18.68 13.94 -25.77
C LEU A 167 18.61 13.62 -24.28
N LEU A 168 18.00 14.53 -23.52
CA LEU A 168 17.66 14.42 -22.12
C LEU A 168 16.15 14.56 -21.96
N LEU A 169 15.53 13.59 -21.29
CA LEU A 169 14.08 13.58 -20.99
C LEU A 169 13.83 13.25 -19.53
N SER A 170 12.76 13.80 -18.96
CA SER A 170 12.26 13.37 -17.64
C SER A 170 11.43 12.08 -17.75
N THR A 171 11.45 11.24 -16.72
CA THR A 171 10.67 9.98 -16.62
C THR A 171 9.16 10.23 -16.69
N SER A 172 8.70 11.32 -16.08
CA SER A 172 7.36 11.88 -16.21
C SER A 172 7.49 13.38 -16.46
N GLY A 173 7.36 13.77 -17.75
CA GLY A 173 7.54 15.12 -18.30
C GLY A 173 6.50 16.14 -17.85
N SER A 174 6.46 16.39 -16.54
CA SER A 174 5.54 17.28 -15.83
C SER A 174 5.98 17.59 -14.40
N THR A 175 6.97 16.87 -13.86
CA THR A 175 7.22 16.81 -12.41
C THR A 175 8.27 17.79 -11.89
N GLY A 176 8.90 18.60 -12.77
CA GLY A 176 10.01 19.48 -12.39
C GLY A 176 11.24 18.75 -11.82
N SER A 177 11.29 17.41 -11.92
CA SER A 177 12.35 16.60 -11.32
C SER A 177 13.69 16.84 -12.03
N PRO A 178 14.78 17.09 -11.29
CA PRO A 178 16.11 17.19 -11.88
C PRO A 178 16.66 15.84 -12.35
N LYS A 179 15.96 14.71 -12.14
CA LYS A 179 16.37 13.41 -12.66
C LYS A 179 15.97 13.26 -14.13
N LEU A 180 16.98 13.14 -14.98
CA LEU A 180 16.85 13.02 -16.42
C LEU A 180 17.38 11.67 -16.92
N ILE A 181 16.93 11.26 -18.09
CA ILE A 181 17.38 10.08 -18.84
C ILE A 181 18.30 10.57 -19.95
N ARG A 182 19.55 10.08 -19.97
CA ARG A 182 20.56 10.36 -21.01
C ARG A 182 20.37 9.40 -22.19
N LEU A 183 19.93 9.93 -23.33
CA LEU A 183 19.72 9.18 -24.57
C LEU A 183 20.80 9.54 -25.60
N SER A 184 21.30 8.53 -26.31
CA SER A 184 22.34 8.68 -27.31
C SER A 184 21.80 8.87 -28.74
N HIS A 185 22.66 9.31 -29.66
CA HIS A 185 22.34 9.34 -31.10
C HIS A 185 21.89 7.97 -31.63
N GLU A 186 22.54 6.89 -31.19
CA GLU A 186 22.21 5.51 -31.56
C GLU A 186 20.87 5.07 -30.94
N ASN A 187 20.55 5.52 -29.73
CA ASN A 187 19.27 5.22 -29.10
C ASN A 187 18.09 5.79 -29.92
N LEU A 188 18.18 7.06 -30.33
CA LEU A 188 17.15 7.73 -31.11
C LEU A 188 16.96 7.08 -32.48
N GLN A 189 18.07 6.85 -33.19
CA GLN A 189 18.05 6.26 -34.53
C GLN A 189 17.46 4.84 -34.51
N ALA A 190 17.97 3.96 -33.64
CA ALA A 190 17.54 2.56 -33.63
C ALA A 190 16.08 2.38 -33.17
N ASN A 191 15.56 3.25 -32.29
CA ASN A 191 14.14 3.20 -31.94
C ASN A 191 13.25 3.67 -33.11
N ALA A 192 13.65 4.74 -33.81
CA ALA A 192 12.93 5.22 -34.99
C ALA A 192 12.90 4.17 -36.11
N GLU A 193 14.02 3.51 -36.39
CA GLU A 193 14.13 2.42 -37.39
C GLU A 193 13.25 1.23 -37.03
N SER A 194 13.33 0.78 -35.79
CA SER A 194 12.53 -0.34 -35.29
C SER A 194 11.02 -0.04 -35.39
N ILE A 195 10.60 1.17 -35.00
CA ILE A 195 9.22 1.65 -35.14
C ILE A 195 8.76 1.67 -36.59
N ALA A 196 9.57 2.26 -37.48
CA ALA A 196 9.25 2.37 -38.90
C ALA A 196 9.09 1.00 -39.56
N ALA A 197 9.86 0.00 -39.11
CA ALA A 197 9.79 -1.36 -39.60
C ALA A 197 8.49 -2.08 -39.20
N TYR A 198 8.13 -2.13 -37.91
CA TYR A 198 6.98 -2.94 -37.48
C TYR A 198 5.60 -2.27 -37.71
N LEU A 199 5.55 -0.94 -37.83
CA LEU A 199 4.33 -0.22 -38.25
C LEU A 199 4.16 -0.13 -39.77
N ASP A 200 5.15 -0.59 -40.55
CA ASP A 200 5.24 -0.34 -42.00
C ASP A 200 4.95 1.14 -42.35
N ILE A 201 5.78 2.03 -41.79
CA ILE A 201 5.70 3.47 -42.10
C ILE A 201 6.23 3.69 -43.51
N ARG A 202 5.42 4.35 -44.34
CA ARG A 202 5.68 4.64 -45.76
C ARG A 202 5.88 6.14 -45.94
N ASP A 203 6.56 6.56 -47.01
CA ASP A 203 6.71 7.98 -47.35
C ASP A 203 5.36 8.65 -47.70
N THR A 204 4.33 7.86 -47.98
CA THR A 204 2.94 8.32 -48.14
C THR A 204 2.18 8.54 -46.83
N ASP A 205 2.73 8.15 -45.67
CA ASP A 205 2.03 8.32 -44.40
C ASP A 205 1.97 9.77 -43.94
N ARG A 206 0.93 10.09 -43.16
CA ARG A 206 0.68 11.41 -42.59
C ARG A 206 0.17 11.26 -41.16
N ALA A 207 1.04 11.44 -40.18
CA ALA A 207 0.71 11.26 -38.77
C ALA A 207 0.29 12.58 -38.11
N ALA A 208 -0.78 12.57 -37.32
CA ALA A 208 -1.14 13.72 -36.48
C ALA A 208 -0.35 13.72 -35.17
N THR A 209 0.18 14.88 -34.76
CA THR A 209 0.82 15.06 -33.45
C THR A 209 -0.21 15.23 -32.33
N THR A 210 -1.01 14.19 -32.10
CA THR A 210 -2.01 14.11 -31.01
C THR A 210 -1.41 14.04 -29.60
N LEU A 211 -0.08 13.97 -29.49
CA LEU A 211 0.67 13.89 -28.24
C LEU A 211 1.81 14.93 -28.27
N PRO A 212 2.17 15.58 -27.15
CA PRO A 212 3.20 16.60 -27.15
C PRO A 212 4.59 16.06 -27.52
N MET A 213 5.38 16.84 -28.27
CA MET A 213 6.76 16.45 -28.64
C MET A 213 7.67 16.23 -27.42
N HIS A 214 7.44 16.93 -26.31
CA HIS A 214 8.24 16.77 -25.08
C HIS A 214 7.96 15.44 -24.35
N TYR A 215 6.97 14.66 -24.80
CA TYR A 215 6.70 13.32 -24.34
C TYR A 215 7.31 12.29 -25.30
N CYS A 216 8.13 11.37 -24.78
CA CYS A 216 8.89 10.38 -25.56
C CYS A 216 8.06 9.61 -26.60
N TYR A 217 6.80 9.29 -26.31
CA TYR A 217 5.93 8.61 -27.28
C TYR A 217 5.57 9.53 -28.46
N GLY A 218 5.15 10.77 -28.21
CA GLY A 218 4.91 11.78 -29.26
C GLY A 218 6.17 12.04 -30.07
N LEU A 219 7.32 12.16 -29.40
CA LEU A 219 8.62 12.31 -30.06
C LEU A 219 8.97 11.12 -30.95
N SER A 220 8.70 9.89 -30.51
CA SER A 220 8.94 8.68 -31.31
C SER A 220 8.11 8.63 -32.59
N VAL A 221 6.90 9.22 -32.58
CA VAL A 221 6.08 9.37 -33.80
C VAL A 221 6.78 10.33 -34.77
N ILE A 222 7.19 11.51 -34.30
CA ILE A 222 7.93 12.50 -35.09
C ILE A 222 9.19 11.87 -35.72
N HIS A 223 10.05 11.24 -34.90
CA HIS A 223 11.31 10.65 -35.37
C HIS A 223 11.13 9.52 -36.39
N SER A 224 10.18 8.61 -36.16
CA SER A 224 9.96 7.46 -37.05
C SER A 224 9.30 7.82 -38.39
N HIS A 225 8.48 8.88 -38.44
CA HIS A 225 7.92 9.38 -39.70
C HIS A 225 8.94 10.21 -40.49
N LEU A 226 9.71 11.08 -39.83
CA LEU A 226 10.79 11.84 -40.47
C LEU A 226 11.88 10.93 -41.06
N LEU A 227 12.19 9.82 -40.39
CA LEU A 227 13.10 8.77 -40.90
C LEU A 227 12.63 8.11 -42.20
N ARG A 228 11.35 8.23 -42.58
CA ARG A 228 10.78 7.52 -43.74
C ARG A 228 10.30 8.46 -44.85
N GLY A 229 10.57 9.76 -44.74
CA GLY A 229 10.06 10.74 -45.70
C GLY A 229 8.54 10.97 -45.58
N ALA A 230 7.93 10.58 -44.46
CA ALA A 230 6.49 10.66 -44.20
C ALA A 230 6.09 12.03 -43.61
N GLY A 231 4.85 12.45 -43.84
CA GLY A 231 4.34 13.74 -43.38
C GLY A 231 3.90 13.75 -41.90
N LEU A 232 3.96 14.93 -41.30
CA LEU A 232 3.44 15.23 -39.96
C LEU A 232 2.39 16.35 -40.02
N LEU A 233 1.15 16.06 -39.62
CA LEU A 233 0.17 17.08 -39.28
C LEU A 233 0.51 17.62 -37.88
N LEU A 234 1.23 18.74 -37.85
CA LEU A 234 1.59 19.46 -36.63
C LEU A 234 0.40 20.27 -36.16
N THR A 235 -0.25 19.79 -35.12
CA THR A 235 -1.41 20.45 -34.51
C THR A 235 -1.32 20.37 -32.99
N GLU A 236 -1.82 21.42 -32.34
CA GLU A 236 -1.93 21.56 -30.88
C GLU A 236 -3.39 21.30 -30.42
N ARG A 237 -4.30 21.00 -31.35
CA ARG A 237 -5.72 20.73 -31.10
C ARG A 237 -5.93 19.38 -30.45
N SER A 238 -7.01 19.27 -29.67
CA SER A 238 -7.46 18.01 -29.10
C SER A 238 -8.16 17.16 -30.15
N VAL A 239 -8.05 15.83 -30.03
CA VAL A 239 -8.89 14.91 -30.81
C VAL A 239 -10.39 15.06 -30.52
N ALA A 240 -10.76 15.78 -29.46
CA ALA A 240 -12.15 16.11 -29.16
C ALA A 240 -12.70 17.29 -29.99
N ASP A 241 -11.83 18.09 -30.62
CA ASP A 241 -12.21 19.29 -31.36
C ASP A 241 -12.69 18.93 -32.77
N ALA A 242 -13.74 19.59 -33.27
CA ALA A 242 -14.25 19.35 -34.62
C ALA A 242 -13.18 19.69 -35.69
N ASP A 243 -12.55 20.86 -35.54
CA ASP A 243 -11.47 21.37 -36.38
C ASP A 243 -10.31 20.38 -36.54
N PHE A 244 -9.96 19.62 -35.49
CA PHE A 244 -8.90 18.59 -35.57
C PHE A 244 -9.24 17.54 -36.63
N TRP A 245 -10.52 17.13 -36.73
CA TRP A 245 -10.95 16.13 -37.72
C TRP A 245 -11.12 16.71 -39.11
N GLU A 246 -11.35 18.03 -39.23
CA GLU A 246 -11.32 18.72 -40.52
C GLU A 246 -9.88 18.82 -41.03
N GLU A 247 -8.94 19.26 -40.19
CA GLU A 247 -7.49 19.24 -40.46
C GLU A 247 -7.01 17.83 -40.82
N PHE A 248 -7.38 16.81 -40.04
CA PHE A 248 -7.01 15.41 -40.30
C PHE A 248 -7.55 14.88 -41.63
N ARG A 249 -8.80 15.19 -41.98
CA ARG A 249 -9.40 14.79 -43.27
C ARG A 249 -8.77 15.52 -44.44
N ALA A 250 -8.58 16.85 -44.33
CA ALA A 250 -7.93 17.66 -45.37
C ALA A 250 -6.48 17.20 -45.62
N ALA A 251 -5.74 16.93 -44.53
CA ALA A 251 -4.39 16.39 -44.58
C ALA A 251 -4.32 14.94 -45.11
N ARG A 252 -5.43 14.22 -45.28
CA ARG A 252 -5.48 12.77 -45.56
C ARG A 252 -4.68 11.96 -44.53
N GLY A 253 -4.87 12.24 -43.24
CA GLY A 253 -4.16 11.61 -42.15
C GLY A 253 -4.24 10.08 -42.20
N THR A 254 -3.09 9.42 -42.11
CA THR A 254 -2.97 7.95 -42.20
C THR A 254 -2.72 7.28 -40.86
N SER A 255 -2.30 8.02 -39.84
CA SER A 255 -2.11 7.46 -38.51
C SER A 255 -2.45 8.40 -37.35
N LEU A 256 -2.94 7.76 -36.28
CA LEU A 256 -3.34 8.42 -35.04
C LEU A 256 -2.62 7.75 -33.86
N ALA A 257 -1.86 8.53 -33.10
CA ALA A 257 -1.27 8.06 -31.85
C ALA A 257 -2.20 8.34 -30.67
N GLY A 258 -2.36 7.38 -29.77
CA GLY A 258 -3.24 7.49 -28.62
C GLY A 258 -2.62 6.92 -27.34
N VAL A 259 -2.88 7.60 -26.24
CA VAL A 259 -2.83 7.03 -24.88
C VAL A 259 -4.26 6.70 -24.44
N PRO A 260 -4.51 5.93 -23.36
CA PRO A 260 -5.88 5.52 -23.00
C PRO A 260 -6.91 6.66 -22.89
N TYR A 261 -6.47 7.89 -22.59
CA TYR A 261 -7.32 9.09 -22.66
C TYR A 261 -7.77 9.48 -24.06
N THR A 262 -6.88 9.37 -25.06
CA THR A 262 -7.22 9.65 -26.44
C THR A 262 -8.41 8.78 -26.85
N PHE A 263 -8.38 7.49 -26.52
CA PHE A 263 -9.50 6.57 -26.73
C PHE A 263 -10.75 6.97 -25.93
N ASP A 264 -10.62 7.47 -24.68
CA ASP A 264 -11.77 8.04 -23.93
C ASP A 264 -12.43 9.24 -24.63
N LEU A 265 -11.65 10.04 -25.37
CA LEU A 265 -12.17 11.19 -26.15
C LEU A 265 -12.78 10.71 -27.48
N LEU A 266 -12.12 9.78 -28.18
CA LEU A 266 -12.64 9.13 -29.39
C LEU A 266 -14.02 8.49 -29.17
N ASP A 267 -14.21 7.80 -28.04
CA ASP A 267 -15.50 7.22 -27.66
C ASP A 267 -16.59 8.31 -27.46
N ARG A 268 -16.26 9.45 -26.86
CA ARG A 268 -17.22 10.54 -26.60
C ARG A 268 -17.72 11.23 -27.88
N ILE A 269 -16.88 11.32 -28.90
CA ILE A 269 -17.17 12.01 -30.17
C ILE A 269 -17.73 11.07 -31.26
N GLY A 270 -17.93 9.79 -30.95
CA GLY A 270 -18.45 8.81 -31.90
C GLY A 270 -17.47 8.45 -33.03
N PHE A 271 -16.20 8.21 -32.68
CA PHE A 271 -15.15 7.80 -33.62
C PHE A 271 -15.54 6.54 -34.43
N ASP A 272 -16.37 5.65 -33.87
CA ASP A 272 -16.95 4.48 -34.53
C ASP A 272 -17.79 4.81 -35.78
N ARG A 273 -18.27 6.05 -35.89
CA ARG A 273 -19.12 6.55 -36.99
C ARG A 273 -18.36 7.43 -37.98
N MET A 274 -17.10 7.77 -37.69
CA MET A 274 -16.31 8.65 -38.54
C MET A 274 -15.85 7.93 -39.81
N ARG A 275 -15.95 8.61 -40.95
CA ARG A 275 -15.42 8.13 -42.23
C ARG A 275 -14.01 8.68 -42.44
N LEU A 276 -13.01 7.82 -42.26
CA LEU A 276 -11.58 8.17 -42.34
C LEU A 276 -10.88 7.26 -43.37
N PRO A 277 -11.16 7.42 -44.68
CA PRO A 277 -10.74 6.47 -45.72
C PRO A 277 -9.23 6.41 -45.98
N HIS A 278 -8.44 7.29 -45.37
CA HIS A 278 -6.97 7.31 -45.47
C HIS A 278 -6.27 6.75 -44.22
N LEU A 279 -7.01 6.55 -43.11
CA LEU A 279 -6.46 5.99 -41.87
C LEU A 279 -6.00 4.55 -42.15
N ARG A 280 -4.72 4.26 -41.90
CA ARG A 280 -4.10 2.93 -42.03
C ARG A 280 -3.96 2.25 -40.68
N TYR A 281 -3.54 2.98 -39.65
CA TYR A 281 -3.33 2.41 -38.32
C TYR A 281 -3.55 3.41 -37.18
N VAL A 282 -4.00 2.88 -36.05
CA VAL A 282 -4.11 3.58 -34.77
C VAL A 282 -3.15 2.92 -33.79
N THR A 283 -2.37 3.71 -33.05
CA THR A 283 -1.36 3.18 -32.13
C THR A 283 -1.68 3.53 -30.68
N GLN A 284 -1.68 2.54 -29.79
CA GLN A 284 -1.94 2.71 -28.37
C GLN A 284 -0.66 2.47 -27.56
N ALA A 285 -0.23 3.46 -26.77
CA ALA A 285 0.85 3.26 -25.80
C ALA A 285 0.67 4.14 -24.55
N GLY A 286 1.70 4.23 -23.71
CA GLY A 286 1.77 5.16 -22.58
C GLY A 286 0.90 4.81 -21.35
N GLY A 287 0.08 3.77 -21.44
CA GLY A 287 -0.72 3.22 -20.35
C GLY A 287 -1.36 1.91 -20.79
N ARG A 288 -1.95 1.16 -19.86
CA ARG A 288 -2.76 -0.02 -20.19
C ARG A 288 -4.12 0.44 -20.69
N LEU A 289 -4.57 -0.08 -21.82
CA LEU A 289 -5.98 -0.04 -22.22
C LEU A 289 -6.65 -1.35 -21.76
N ALA A 290 -7.94 -1.31 -21.41
CA ALA A 290 -8.67 -2.51 -21.03
C ALA A 290 -8.70 -3.54 -22.17
N PRO A 291 -8.57 -4.85 -21.90
CA PRO A 291 -8.63 -5.86 -22.95
C PRO A 291 -9.90 -5.79 -23.81
N GLU A 292 -11.04 -5.49 -23.19
CA GLU A 292 -12.33 -5.33 -23.85
C GLU A 292 -12.33 -4.15 -24.83
N ARG A 293 -11.62 -3.06 -24.48
CA ARG A 293 -11.45 -1.88 -25.34
C ARG A 293 -10.41 -2.12 -26.44
N VAL A 294 -9.33 -2.85 -26.16
CA VAL A 294 -8.37 -3.27 -27.18
C VAL A 294 -9.07 -4.13 -28.24
N ALA A 295 -9.82 -5.14 -27.82
CA ALA A 295 -10.60 -5.99 -28.73
C ALA A 295 -11.66 -5.19 -29.51
N HIS A 296 -12.38 -4.27 -28.85
CA HIS A 296 -13.35 -3.40 -29.51
C HIS A 296 -12.71 -2.53 -30.61
N TYR A 297 -11.58 -1.87 -30.32
CA TYR A 297 -10.90 -1.01 -31.29
C TYR A 297 -10.21 -1.80 -32.41
N ALA A 298 -9.66 -2.99 -32.12
CA ALA A 298 -9.12 -3.88 -33.15
C ALA A 298 -10.20 -4.35 -34.13
N GLU A 299 -11.36 -4.75 -33.61
CA GLU A 299 -12.50 -5.19 -34.39
C GLU A 299 -13.21 -4.03 -35.13
N LEU A 300 -13.25 -2.83 -34.54
CA LEU A 300 -13.65 -1.60 -35.24
C LEU A 300 -12.73 -1.31 -36.42
N GLY A 301 -11.41 -1.36 -36.21
CA GLY A 301 -10.42 -1.15 -37.26
C GLY A 301 -10.53 -2.17 -38.39
N ARG A 302 -10.68 -3.45 -38.06
CA ARG A 302 -10.89 -4.53 -39.04
C ARG A 302 -12.11 -4.29 -39.93
N ARG A 303 -13.20 -3.70 -39.41
CA ARG A 303 -14.37 -3.29 -40.21
C ARG A 303 -14.17 -2.00 -41.00
N ALA A 304 -13.37 -1.07 -40.48
CA ALA A 304 -13.15 0.25 -41.07
C ALA A 304 -11.94 0.33 -42.03
N GLY A 305 -11.12 -0.72 -42.10
CA GLY A 305 -9.96 -0.82 -43.00
C GLY A 305 -8.63 -0.37 -42.39
N TRP A 306 -8.49 -0.32 -41.07
CA TRP A 306 -7.26 0.10 -40.37
C TRP A 306 -6.86 -0.83 -39.21
N GLU A 307 -5.59 -0.82 -38.83
CA GLU A 307 -5.02 -1.72 -37.83
C GLU A 307 -4.82 -1.06 -36.45
N LEU A 308 -5.04 -1.80 -35.36
CA LEU A 308 -4.71 -1.35 -34.00
C LEU A 308 -3.38 -1.97 -33.54
N PHE A 309 -2.38 -1.13 -33.28
CA PHE A 309 -1.13 -1.55 -32.64
C PHE A 309 -1.13 -1.16 -31.16
N VAL A 310 -1.23 -2.14 -30.26
CA VAL A 310 -0.97 -1.94 -28.82
C VAL A 310 0.52 -2.05 -28.58
N MET A 311 1.11 -1.12 -27.83
CA MET A 311 2.56 -0.97 -27.68
C MET A 311 2.96 -0.68 -26.24
N TYR A 312 4.08 -1.27 -25.83
CA TYR A 312 4.63 -1.13 -24.49
C TYR A 312 6.06 -0.59 -24.53
N GLY A 313 6.40 0.25 -23.56
CA GLY A 313 7.70 0.89 -23.50
C GLY A 313 7.83 1.92 -22.38
N GLN A 314 9.05 2.42 -22.22
CA GLN A 314 9.48 3.33 -21.17
C GLN A 314 10.44 4.37 -21.79
N THR A 315 10.58 5.55 -21.17
CA THR A 315 11.45 6.63 -21.67
C THR A 315 12.92 6.20 -21.69
N GLU A 316 13.28 5.33 -20.73
CA GLU A 316 14.56 4.66 -20.54
C GLU A 316 14.95 3.74 -21.71
N ALA A 317 14.00 3.36 -22.57
CA ALA A 317 14.20 2.62 -23.80
C ALA A 317 13.82 3.44 -25.05
N THR A 318 13.85 4.77 -24.96
CA THR A 318 13.71 5.74 -26.06
C THR A 318 12.34 5.80 -26.75
N ALA A 319 11.45 4.85 -26.47
CA ALA A 319 10.02 5.06 -26.16
C ALA A 319 9.29 3.72 -26.11
N ARG A 320 9.67 2.80 -26.99
CA ARG A 320 8.99 1.52 -27.24
C ARG A 320 9.95 0.34 -27.04
N MET A 321 9.43 -0.75 -26.51
CA MET A 321 10.14 -2.02 -26.25
C MET A 321 9.41 -3.23 -26.80
N ALA A 322 8.07 -3.17 -26.90
CA ALA A 322 7.24 -4.20 -27.52
C ALA A 322 6.02 -3.64 -28.24
N TYR A 323 5.45 -4.47 -29.11
CA TYR A 323 4.17 -4.27 -29.76
C TYR A 323 3.40 -5.59 -29.86
N LEU A 324 2.08 -5.53 -29.73
CA LEU A 324 1.16 -6.58 -30.11
C LEU A 324 0.90 -6.46 -31.61
N PRO A 325 1.24 -7.47 -32.43
CA PRO A 325 0.89 -7.47 -33.84
C PRO A 325 -0.64 -7.38 -33.99
N PRO A 326 -1.15 -6.59 -34.95
CA PRO A 326 -2.58 -6.23 -35.01
C PRO A 326 -3.50 -7.43 -35.17
N ALA A 327 -3.04 -8.50 -35.83
CA ALA A 327 -3.75 -9.77 -35.93
C ALA A 327 -4.12 -10.38 -34.56
N PHE A 328 -3.29 -10.20 -33.53
CA PHE A 328 -3.54 -10.70 -32.17
C PHE A 328 -4.32 -9.70 -31.30
N ALA A 329 -4.57 -8.47 -31.74
CA ALA A 329 -5.19 -7.45 -30.90
C ALA A 329 -6.63 -7.79 -30.49
N ALA A 330 -7.39 -8.51 -31.33
CA ALA A 330 -8.73 -8.98 -30.98
C ALA A 330 -8.72 -10.25 -30.10
N GLU A 331 -7.78 -11.16 -30.33
CA GLU A 331 -7.75 -12.51 -29.72
C GLU A 331 -6.95 -12.58 -28.41
N ARG A 332 -5.90 -11.77 -28.30
CA ARG A 332 -4.98 -11.70 -27.14
C ARG A 332 -4.87 -10.27 -26.59
N PRO A 333 -6.00 -9.56 -26.36
CA PRO A 333 -6.03 -8.13 -26.04
C PRO A 333 -5.36 -7.74 -24.69
N GLN A 334 -5.05 -8.71 -23.84
CA GLN A 334 -4.34 -8.52 -22.57
C GLN A 334 -2.80 -8.52 -22.71
N ALA A 335 -2.26 -8.90 -23.87
CA ALA A 335 -0.82 -8.98 -24.11
C ALA A 335 -0.22 -7.62 -24.50
N VAL A 336 1.06 -7.43 -24.17
CA VAL A 336 1.90 -6.36 -24.74
C VAL A 336 2.65 -6.81 -25.99
N GLY A 337 2.55 -8.11 -26.32
CA GLY A 337 3.01 -8.69 -27.57
C GLY A 337 4.45 -9.16 -27.55
N VAL A 338 5.19 -8.84 -28.60
CA VAL A 338 6.58 -9.28 -28.85
C VAL A 338 7.55 -8.11 -28.73
N PRO A 339 8.84 -8.33 -28.39
CA PRO A 339 9.82 -7.26 -28.41
C PRO A 339 9.93 -6.62 -29.80
N ILE A 340 10.21 -5.31 -29.85
CA ILE A 340 10.42 -4.59 -31.10
C ILE A 340 11.67 -5.12 -31.85
N PRO A 341 11.74 -5.01 -33.19
CA PRO A 341 12.94 -5.38 -33.96
C PRO A 341 14.23 -4.79 -33.37
N GLY A 342 15.25 -5.66 -33.18
CA GLY A 342 16.53 -5.28 -32.55
C GLY A 342 16.52 -5.25 -31.02
N GLY A 343 15.37 -5.44 -30.37
CA GLY A 343 15.25 -5.62 -28.92
C GLY A 343 15.01 -7.08 -28.53
N SER A 344 15.25 -7.39 -27.26
CA SER A 344 14.98 -8.70 -26.66
C SER A 344 14.44 -8.56 -25.23
N PHE A 345 13.63 -9.54 -24.81
CA PHE A 345 13.18 -9.67 -23.44
C PHE A 345 13.75 -10.92 -22.78
N ARG A 346 13.98 -10.83 -21.46
CA ARG A 346 14.13 -11.98 -20.58
C ARG A 346 13.35 -11.75 -19.29
N LEU A 347 12.85 -12.82 -18.69
CA LEU A 347 12.26 -12.77 -17.36
C LEU A 347 13.34 -13.11 -16.32
N LYS A 348 13.49 -12.25 -15.32
CA LYS A 348 14.33 -12.51 -14.15
C LYS A 348 13.44 -12.95 -12.99
N PRO A 349 13.68 -14.12 -12.36
CA PRO A 349 12.92 -14.56 -11.20
C PRO A 349 12.91 -13.52 -10.07
N VAL A 350 11.80 -13.45 -9.33
CA VAL A 350 11.58 -12.51 -8.22
C VAL A 350 10.96 -13.25 -7.04
N ASP A 351 11.57 -13.12 -5.86
CA ASP A 351 11.11 -13.78 -4.64
C ASP A 351 9.65 -13.41 -4.29
N GLY A 352 8.86 -14.42 -3.90
CA GLY A 352 7.46 -14.27 -3.55
C GLY A 352 6.51 -14.09 -4.73
N ILE A 353 6.85 -14.69 -5.88
CA ILE A 353 5.94 -14.92 -7.01
C ILE A 353 5.93 -16.43 -7.27
N ASP A 354 4.81 -17.09 -6.96
CA ASP A 354 4.67 -18.57 -7.05
C ASP A 354 4.24 -19.04 -8.46
N ASP A 355 4.60 -18.26 -9.49
CA ASP A 355 4.36 -18.55 -10.92
C ASP A 355 5.72 -18.69 -11.62
N PRO A 356 6.11 -19.88 -12.10
CA PRO A 356 7.44 -20.11 -12.69
C PRO A 356 7.63 -19.41 -14.04
N ASP A 357 6.54 -19.05 -14.73
CA ASP A 357 6.57 -18.38 -16.04
C ASP A 357 6.53 -16.85 -15.91
N ALA A 358 6.54 -16.32 -14.67
CA ALA A 358 6.49 -14.89 -14.35
C ALA A 358 7.79 -14.37 -13.71
N GLY A 359 8.19 -13.16 -14.08
CA GLY A 359 9.39 -12.52 -13.51
C GLY A 359 9.47 -11.02 -13.79
N GLU A 360 10.51 -10.36 -13.25
CA GLU A 360 10.86 -9.00 -13.66
C GLU A 360 11.25 -9.00 -15.13
N LEU A 361 10.54 -8.22 -15.94
CA LEU A 361 10.85 -8.06 -17.34
C LEU A 361 12.13 -7.22 -17.48
N VAL A 362 13.17 -7.81 -18.04
CA VAL A 362 14.43 -7.13 -18.39
C VAL A 362 14.48 -7.00 -19.90
N TYR A 363 14.75 -5.78 -20.38
CA TYR A 363 14.81 -5.45 -21.79
C TYR A 363 16.24 -5.07 -22.20
N SER A 364 16.68 -5.58 -23.33
CA SER A 364 18.00 -5.31 -23.90
C SER A 364 17.84 -4.92 -25.37
N GLY A 365 18.53 -3.86 -25.81
CA GLY A 365 18.40 -3.33 -27.17
C GLY A 365 19.17 -2.03 -27.38
N PRO A 366 19.46 -1.64 -28.64
CA PRO A 366 20.26 -0.45 -28.98
C PRO A 366 19.59 0.87 -28.57
N ASN A 367 18.29 0.85 -28.29
CA ASN A 367 17.47 1.96 -27.79
C ASN A 367 17.48 2.13 -26.26
N VAL A 368 18.15 1.24 -25.50
CA VAL A 368 18.34 1.41 -24.05
C VAL A 368 19.27 2.59 -23.76
N MET A 369 18.81 3.51 -22.91
CA MET A 369 19.50 4.74 -22.49
C MET A 369 20.96 4.54 -22.11
N LEU A 370 21.77 5.61 -22.20
CA LEU A 370 23.10 5.64 -21.57
C LEU A 370 22.99 5.50 -20.05
N GLY A 371 21.97 6.10 -19.44
CA GLY A 371 21.69 6.02 -18.00
C GLY A 371 20.99 7.26 -17.49
N TYR A 372 20.93 7.44 -16.17
CA TYR A 372 20.37 8.65 -15.58
C TYR A 372 21.40 9.78 -15.50
N ALA A 373 20.90 11.01 -15.43
CA ALA A 373 21.58 12.19 -14.90
C ALA A 373 20.77 12.70 -13.70
N GLU A 374 21.45 13.01 -12.61
CA GLU A 374 20.88 13.64 -11.40
C GLU A 374 21.56 14.98 -11.08
N SER A 375 22.64 15.30 -11.81
CA SER A 375 23.43 16.52 -11.74
C SER A 375 24.04 16.86 -13.12
N PRO A 376 24.53 18.10 -13.34
CA PRO A 376 25.26 18.45 -14.56
C PRO A 376 26.51 17.59 -14.81
N SER A 377 27.14 17.09 -13.73
CA SER A 377 28.34 16.22 -13.83
C SER A 377 28.07 14.89 -14.53
N ASP A 378 26.81 14.44 -14.57
CA ASP A 378 26.41 13.21 -15.26
C ASP A 378 26.41 13.34 -16.78
N LEU A 379 26.37 14.57 -17.32
CA LEU A 379 26.34 14.83 -18.76
C LEU A 379 27.64 14.37 -19.46
N ALA A 380 28.74 14.29 -18.72
CA ALA A 380 30.03 13.79 -19.19
C ALA A 380 30.11 12.24 -19.23
N ARG A 381 29.20 11.54 -18.55
CA ARG A 381 29.26 10.09 -18.38
C ARG A 381 28.84 9.36 -19.66
N GLY A 382 29.54 8.27 -19.98
CA GLY A 382 29.17 7.34 -21.04
C GLY A 382 28.00 6.42 -20.65
N ARG A 383 27.92 5.25 -21.29
CA ARG A 383 26.95 4.21 -20.91
C ARG A 383 27.25 3.70 -19.50
N THR A 384 26.21 3.69 -18.68
CA THR A 384 26.17 3.16 -17.31
C THR A 384 25.03 2.14 -17.14
N VAL A 385 24.24 1.89 -18.19
CA VAL A 385 23.13 0.93 -18.24
C VAL A 385 23.23 0.13 -19.53
N GLU A 386 23.39 -1.18 -19.41
CA GLU A 386 23.44 -2.13 -20.53
C GLU A 386 22.05 -2.74 -20.80
N GLU A 387 21.44 -3.34 -19.76
CA GLU A 387 20.07 -3.86 -19.80
C GLU A 387 19.13 -2.97 -18.96
N LEU A 388 17.92 -2.73 -19.46
CA LEU A 388 16.86 -2.05 -18.73
C LEU A 388 16.07 -3.04 -17.88
N HIS A 389 16.32 -3.03 -16.57
CA HIS A 389 15.39 -3.57 -15.58
C HIS A 389 14.13 -2.69 -15.54
N THR A 390 13.09 -3.06 -16.29
CA THR A 390 11.87 -2.24 -16.45
C THR A 390 11.12 -2.02 -15.12
N GLY A 391 11.35 -2.92 -14.16
CA GLY A 391 10.60 -3.02 -12.92
C GLY A 391 9.14 -3.48 -13.12
N ASP A 392 8.68 -3.75 -14.34
CA ASP A 392 7.38 -4.38 -14.59
C ASP A 392 7.52 -5.91 -14.41
N ILE A 393 6.49 -6.59 -13.91
CA ILE A 393 6.42 -8.06 -13.84
C ILE A 393 5.64 -8.53 -15.06
N ALA A 394 6.24 -9.42 -15.83
CA ALA A 394 5.64 -10.01 -17.01
C ALA A 394 5.61 -11.52 -16.89
N ARG A 395 4.64 -12.13 -17.59
CA ARG A 395 4.57 -13.56 -17.85
C ARG A 395 4.80 -13.79 -19.34
N HIS A 396 5.54 -14.83 -19.69
CA HIS A 396 5.66 -15.29 -21.07
C HIS A 396 4.59 -16.36 -21.30
N ALA A 397 3.64 -16.10 -22.19
CA ALA A 397 2.53 -17.01 -22.43
C ALA A 397 2.91 -18.10 -23.46
N PRO A 398 2.23 -19.27 -23.47
CA PRO A 398 2.58 -20.40 -24.35
C PRO A 398 2.45 -20.12 -25.85
N ASP A 399 1.77 -19.04 -26.23
CA ASP A 399 1.66 -18.51 -27.61
C ASP A 399 2.86 -17.67 -28.04
N GLY A 400 3.85 -17.48 -27.15
CA GLY A 400 5.03 -16.66 -27.38
C GLY A 400 4.88 -15.18 -27.05
N LEU A 401 3.69 -14.72 -26.64
CA LEU A 401 3.41 -13.32 -26.33
C LEU A 401 3.74 -13.00 -24.86
N TYR A 402 4.15 -11.76 -24.58
CA TYR A 402 4.36 -11.27 -23.23
C TYR A 402 3.11 -10.56 -22.70
N GLU A 403 2.74 -10.84 -21.45
CA GLU A 403 1.64 -10.21 -20.73
C GLU A 403 2.20 -9.48 -19.49
N ILE A 404 1.90 -8.19 -19.31
CA ILE A 404 2.28 -7.47 -18.08
C ILE A 404 1.24 -7.79 -16.99
N VAL A 405 1.69 -8.51 -15.96
CA VAL A 405 0.87 -9.01 -14.84
C VAL A 405 1.03 -8.21 -13.55
N GLY A 406 1.95 -7.23 -13.51
CA GLY A 406 2.06 -6.25 -12.44
C GLY A 406 3.31 -5.38 -12.58
N ARG A 407 3.70 -4.66 -11.51
CA ARG A 407 4.96 -3.89 -11.51
C ARG A 407 5.64 -3.86 -10.14
N ARG A 408 6.89 -4.34 -10.07
CA ARG A 408 7.78 -4.41 -8.90
C ARG A 408 7.78 -3.13 -8.06
N SER A 409 7.75 -1.95 -8.68
CA SER A 409 7.72 -0.65 -8.01
C SER A 409 6.34 -0.04 -7.73
N ARG A 410 5.26 -0.50 -8.40
CA ARG A 410 3.88 -0.07 -8.10
C ARG A 410 3.14 -1.01 -7.16
N PHE A 411 3.65 -2.22 -6.94
CA PHE A 411 3.24 -3.09 -5.86
C PHE A 411 3.39 -2.38 -4.52
N THR A 412 2.29 -1.77 -4.08
CA THR A 412 2.25 -1.02 -2.84
C THR A 412 1.86 -2.00 -1.75
N LYS A 413 2.64 -2.05 -0.67
CA LYS A 413 2.37 -2.92 0.49
C LYS A 413 1.29 -2.31 1.37
N ILE A 414 0.08 -2.24 0.83
CA ILE A 414 -1.09 -1.63 1.47
C ILE A 414 -1.60 -2.60 2.53
N VAL A 415 -1.46 -2.24 3.81
CA VAL A 415 -1.75 -3.14 4.95
C VAL A 415 -0.94 -4.46 4.86
N GLY A 416 0.25 -4.41 4.23
CA GLY A 416 1.10 -5.58 3.99
C GLY A 416 0.63 -6.53 2.89
N LEU A 417 -0.50 -6.26 2.21
CA LEU A 417 -0.87 -6.95 0.97
C LEU A 417 -0.13 -6.29 -0.19
N ARG A 418 0.41 -7.10 -1.11
CA ARG A 418 1.17 -6.63 -2.27
C ARG A 418 0.21 -6.26 -3.41
N ILE A 419 -0.37 -5.06 -3.34
CA ILE A 419 -1.42 -4.62 -4.27
C ILE A 419 -0.82 -4.00 -5.52
N ASP A 420 -1.25 -4.47 -6.70
CA ASP A 420 -1.06 -3.75 -7.96
C ASP A 420 -2.23 -2.78 -8.20
N PRO A 421 -2.02 -1.45 -8.20
CA PRO A 421 -3.06 -0.48 -8.53
C PRO A 421 -3.69 -0.71 -9.90
N GLN A 422 -2.96 -1.26 -10.89
CA GLN A 422 -3.51 -1.51 -12.23
C GLN A 422 -4.50 -2.69 -12.23
N ARG A 423 -4.32 -3.67 -11.35
CA ARG A 423 -5.32 -4.72 -11.12
C ARG A 423 -6.60 -4.14 -10.54
N VAL A 424 -6.49 -3.13 -9.66
CA VAL A 424 -7.65 -2.43 -9.08
C VAL A 424 -8.39 -1.61 -10.15
N GLU A 425 -7.66 -0.88 -11.00
CA GLU A 425 -8.22 -0.15 -12.13
C GLU A 425 -9.05 -1.09 -13.03
N ALA A 426 -8.50 -2.26 -13.40
CA ALA A 426 -9.20 -3.25 -14.22
C ALA A 426 -10.46 -3.85 -13.54
N ILE A 427 -10.44 -4.07 -12.22
CA ILE A 427 -11.61 -4.54 -11.47
C ILE A 427 -12.75 -3.52 -11.49
N LEU A 428 -12.43 -2.23 -11.36
CA LEU A 428 -13.41 -1.15 -11.45
C LEU A 428 -13.94 -0.97 -12.87
N GLU A 429 -13.07 -1.06 -13.88
CA GLU A 429 -13.45 -0.95 -15.28
C GLU A 429 -14.41 -2.07 -15.71
N GLY A 430 -14.20 -3.31 -15.23
CA GLY A 430 -15.14 -4.42 -15.40
C GLY A 430 -16.53 -4.22 -14.76
N HIS A 431 -16.68 -3.23 -13.88
CA HIS A 431 -17.97 -2.79 -13.32
C HIS A 431 -18.51 -1.50 -13.97
N GLY A 432 -17.93 -1.08 -15.10
CA GLY A 432 -18.28 0.15 -15.82
C GLY A 432 -17.71 1.43 -15.20
N ILE A 433 -16.78 1.32 -14.24
CA ILE A 433 -16.25 2.46 -13.48
C ILE A 433 -14.84 2.78 -13.95
N ARG A 434 -14.68 3.85 -14.76
CA ARG A 434 -13.35 4.40 -15.06
C ARG A 434 -12.74 5.00 -13.80
N ALA A 435 -11.55 4.53 -13.44
CA ALA A 435 -10.82 5.00 -12.27
C ALA A 435 -9.30 5.02 -12.50
N LEU A 436 -8.59 5.80 -11.70
CA LEU A 436 -7.13 5.79 -11.58
C LEU A 436 -6.76 5.46 -10.14
N CYS A 437 -5.83 4.52 -9.96
CA CYS A 437 -5.42 4.03 -8.65
C CYS A 437 -3.93 4.30 -8.40
N ALA A 438 -3.60 4.85 -7.24
CA ALA A 438 -2.22 5.03 -6.80
C ALA A 438 -2.07 4.52 -5.36
N GLY A 439 -1.00 3.75 -5.11
CA GLY A 439 -0.61 3.47 -3.73
C GLY A 439 -0.10 4.72 -3.02
N GLU A 440 -0.45 4.91 -1.77
CA GLU A 440 -0.10 6.07 -0.96
C GLU A 440 0.09 5.63 0.50
N ASP A 441 1.34 5.57 0.95
CA ASP A 441 1.74 5.06 2.27
C ASP A 441 1.11 3.67 2.56
N ASP A 442 0.20 3.57 3.53
CA ASP A 442 -0.52 2.34 3.91
C ASP A 442 -1.91 2.19 3.25
N ALA A 443 -2.26 3.05 2.29
CA ALA A 443 -3.58 3.13 1.64
C ALA A 443 -3.53 3.12 0.10
N LEU A 444 -4.66 2.81 -0.53
CA LEU A 444 -4.89 2.93 -1.97
C LEU A 444 -5.72 4.19 -2.24
N ALA A 445 -5.13 5.19 -2.89
CA ALA A 445 -5.84 6.32 -3.44
C ALA A 445 -6.52 5.93 -4.75
N VAL A 446 -7.83 6.18 -4.87
CA VAL A 446 -8.67 5.86 -6.02
C VAL A 446 -9.45 7.11 -6.42
N LEU A 447 -9.19 7.62 -7.63
CA LEU A 447 -10.07 8.58 -8.27
C LEU A 447 -11.00 7.86 -9.23
N ALA A 448 -12.31 8.06 -9.10
CA ALA A 448 -13.32 7.51 -10.00
C ALA A 448 -14.01 8.62 -10.80
N ALA A 449 -14.26 8.38 -12.09
CA ALA A 449 -15.01 9.31 -12.94
C ALA A 449 -16.51 9.29 -12.59
N ARG A 450 -17.10 10.48 -12.44
CA ARG A 450 -18.52 10.66 -12.12
C ARG A 450 -19.40 10.10 -13.24
N THR A 451 -20.20 9.11 -12.89
CA THR A 451 -21.21 8.47 -13.76
C THR A 451 -22.46 8.16 -12.93
N ALA A 452 -23.61 7.96 -13.59
CA ALA A 452 -24.87 7.75 -12.89
C ALA A 452 -24.82 6.49 -11.99
N GLY A 453 -25.13 6.64 -10.70
CA GLY A 453 -25.09 5.54 -9.73
C GLY A 453 -23.69 5.12 -9.28
N VAL A 454 -22.63 5.91 -9.56
CA VAL A 454 -21.28 5.69 -9.02
C VAL A 454 -21.00 6.70 -7.91
N ASP A 455 -20.94 6.21 -6.68
CA ASP A 455 -20.50 6.95 -5.50
C ASP A 455 -19.20 6.38 -4.91
N ALA A 456 -18.59 7.12 -3.98
CA ALA A 456 -17.35 6.72 -3.33
C ALA A 456 -17.50 5.46 -2.44
N THR A 457 -18.71 5.05 -2.10
CA THR A 457 -19.01 3.88 -1.25
C THR A 457 -19.04 2.61 -2.09
N ARG A 458 -19.70 2.64 -3.24
CA ARG A 458 -19.77 1.57 -4.24
C ARG A 458 -18.39 1.23 -4.78
N VAL A 459 -17.62 2.25 -5.20
CA VAL A 459 -16.24 2.07 -5.67
C VAL A 459 -15.38 1.42 -4.58
N ARG A 460 -15.44 1.93 -3.35
CA ARG A 460 -14.64 1.41 -2.22
C ARG A 460 -14.98 -0.04 -1.88
N ARG A 461 -16.26 -0.43 -2.00
CA ARG A 461 -16.71 -1.80 -1.83
C ARG A 461 -16.15 -2.72 -2.92
N LEU A 462 -16.30 -2.33 -4.20
CA LEU A 462 -15.78 -3.11 -5.34
C LEU A 462 -14.26 -3.34 -5.27
N VAL A 463 -13.50 -2.32 -4.84
CA VAL A 463 -12.05 -2.45 -4.60
C VAL A 463 -11.74 -3.34 -3.39
N ALA A 464 -12.49 -3.21 -2.30
CA ALA A 464 -12.28 -4.02 -1.10
C ALA A 464 -12.52 -5.51 -1.40
N ASP A 465 -13.66 -5.81 -2.02
CA ASP A 465 -14.08 -7.17 -2.37
C ASP A 465 -13.13 -7.78 -3.43
N GLY A 466 -12.74 -7.00 -4.45
CA GLY A 466 -11.90 -7.48 -5.55
C GLY A 466 -10.39 -7.58 -5.25
N CYS A 467 -9.89 -6.94 -4.19
CA CYS A 467 -8.46 -6.92 -3.85
C CYS A 467 -8.14 -7.42 -2.43
N GLY A 468 -9.14 -7.84 -1.65
CA GLY A 468 -8.96 -8.25 -0.25
C GLY A 468 -8.48 -7.13 0.68
N LEU A 469 -8.57 -5.87 0.22
CA LEU A 469 -8.17 -4.69 0.99
C LEU A 469 -9.29 -4.31 1.96
N PRO A 470 -8.99 -3.99 3.24
CA PRO A 470 -10.01 -3.46 4.13
C PRO A 470 -10.47 -2.08 3.62
N PRO A 471 -11.78 -1.75 3.63
CA PRO A 471 -12.31 -0.49 3.06
C PRO A 471 -11.62 0.79 3.55
N ARG A 472 -11.12 0.82 4.78
CA ARG A 472 -10.34 1.93 5.35
C ARG A 472 -8.97 2.18 4.69
N ALA A 473 -8.40 1.16 4.05
CA ALA A 473 -7.17 1.26 3.26
C ALA A 473 -7.44 1.61 1.80
N ILE A 474 -8.67 2.04 1.46
CA ILE A 474 -9.07 2.47 0.13
C ILE A 474 -9.71 3.85 0.27
N ARG A 475 -8.98 4.88 -0.13
CA ARG A 475 -9.43 6.28 -0.18
C ARG A 475 -10.03 6.55 -1.55
N VAL A 476 -11.34 6.79 -1.61
CA VAL A 476 -12.02 7.09 -2.88
C VAL A 476 -12.49 8.55 -2.93
N ARG A 477 -12.18 9.26 -4.03
CA ARG A 477 -12.82 10.53 -4.41
C ARG A 477 -13.42 10.40 -5.81
N VAL A 478 -14.64 10.91 -5.99
CA VAL A 478 -15.32 10.95 -7.30
C VAL A 478 -15.15 12.33 -7.92
N VAL A 479 -14.61 12.37 -9.13
CA VAL A 479 -14.26 13.59 -9.89
C VAL A 479 -15.04 13.65 -11.19
N SER A 480 -15.28 14.86 -11.73
CA SER A 480 -15.89 15.03 -13.06
C SER A 480 -15.02 14.40 -14.15
N GLU A 481 -13.72 14.68 -14.11
CA GLU A 481 -12.71 14.10 -15.02
C GLU A 481 -11.51 13.58 -14.23
N LEU A 482 -10.88 12.52 -14.75
CA LEU A 482 -9.69 11.91 -14.14
C LEU A 482 -8.45 12.73 -14.51
N PRO A 483 -7.55 13.03 -13.55
CA PRO A 483 -6.40 13.91 -13.80
C PRO A 483 -5.37 13.22 -14.68
N ARG A 484 -4.80 14.00 -15.60
CA ARG A 484 -3.87 13.52 -16.62
C ARG A 484 -2.77 14.54 -16.83
N LEU A 485 -1.60 14.05 -17.22
CA LEU A 485 -0.47 14.86 -17.63
C LEU A 485 -0.73 15.46 -19.02
N ALA A 486 0.03 16.49 -19.42
CA ALA A 486 0.03 17.00 -20.80
C ALA A 486 0.25 15.90 -21.86
N SER A 487 1.00 14.85 -21.50
CA SER A 487 1.17 13.61 -22.29
C SER A 487 -0.08 12.73 -22.44
N GLY A 488 -1.24 13.13 -21.89
CA GLY A 488 -2.49 12.36 -21.79
C GLY A 488 -2.43 11.13 -20.87
N LYS A 489 -1.25 10.79 -20.33
CA LYS A 489 -1.05 9.71 -19.36
C LYS A 489 -1.79 10.02 -18.05
N PRO A 490 -2.28 9.01 -17.31
CA PRO A 490 -2.76 9.16 -15.94
C PRO A 490 -1.78 9.95 -15.06
N ASP A 491 -2.25 11.01 -14.40
CA ASP A 491 -1.43 11.73 -13.41
C ASP A 491 -1.62 11.11 -12.02
N TYR A 492 -0.82 10.10 -11.72
CA TYR A 492 -0.82 9.45 -10.41
C TYR A 492 -0.32 10.35 -9.27
N GLN A 493 0.41 11.44 -9.55
CA GLN A 493 0.74 12.43 -8.52
C GLN A 493 -0.49 13.29 -8.19
N ALA A 494 -1.25 13.71 -9.19
CA ALA A 494 -2.55 14.35 -8.98
C ALA A 494 -3.60 13.38 -8.38
N VAL A 495 -3.57 12.06 -8.67
CA VAL A 495 -4.39 11.08 -7.93
C VAL A 495 -4.10 11.14 -6.43
N ARG A 496 -2.83 11.03 -6.04
CA ARG A 496 -2.41 11.19 -4.64
C ARG A 496 -2.78 12.56 -4.08
N ARG A 497 -2.53 13.64 -4.83
CA ARG A 497 -2.77 15.02 -4.39
C ARG A 497 -4.26 15.33 -4.22
N LEU A 498 -5.10 15.01 -5.19
CA LEU A 498 -6.55 15.24 -5.13
C LEU A 498 -7.22 14.35 -4.08
N VAL A 499 -6.70 13.16 -3.79
CA VAL A 499 -7.17 12.36 -2.66
C VAL A 499 -6.70 12.99 -1.32
N ARG A 500 -5.46 13.48 -1.24
CA ARG A 500 -4.94 14.25 -0.09
C ARG A 500 -5.62 15.60 0.13
N GLU A 501 -6.05 16.31 -0.90
CA GLU A 501 -6.69 17.64 -0.80
C GLU A 501 -8.11 17.56 -0.20
N VAL A 502 -8.67 16.36 -0.04
CA VAL A 502 -9.88 16.11 0.76
C VAL A 502 -9.52 15.80 2.23
N GLU A 503 -8.28 15.40 2.51
CA GLU A 503 -7.74 15.23 3.88
C GLU A 503 -6.97 16.46 4.39
N ALA A 504 -6.56 17.37 3.51
CA ALA A 504 -6.06 18.68 3.88
C ALA A 504 -7.22 19.48 4.48
N PRO A 505 -7.11 19.99 5.72
CA PRO A 505 -8.18 20.77 6.30
C PRO A 505 -8.38 22.06 5.48
N PRO A 506 -9.62 22.53 5.28
CA PRO A 506 -9.84 23.90 4.86
C PRO A 506 -9.12 24.83 5.85
N ALA A 507 -8.51 25.89 5.32
CA ALA A 507 -8.01 26.97 6.16
C ALA A 507 -9.17 27.50 7.03
N GLU A 508 -8.96 27.53 8.34
CA GLU A 508 -9.83 28.20 9.32
C GLU A 508 -11.33 27.86 9.28
N SER A 509 -11.68 26.57 9.22
CA SER A 509 -12.96 26.08 9.75
C SER A 509 -12.73 24.87 10.65
N GLY A 510 -12.85 25.07 11.96
CA GLY A 510 -12.34 24.13 12.96
C GLY A 510 -13.00 22.75 12.93
N THR A 511 -12.26 21.72 13.35
CA THR A 511 -12.78 20.39 13.63
C THR A 511 -13.92 20.47 14.65
N THR A 512 -15.17 20.44 14.18
CA THR A 512 -16.34 20.38 15.06
C THR A 512 -16.31 19.08 15.84
N ALA A 513 -16.33 19.16 17.17
CA ALA A 513 -16.32 18.02 18.08
C ALA A 513 -17.67 17.27 18.13
N ASP A 514 -18.30 17.07 16.97
CA ASP A 514 -19.72 16.73 16.84
C ASP A 514 -19.99 15.37 16.17
N ASP A 515 -19.00 14.76 15.49
CA ASP A 515 -19.10 13.38 14.96
C ASP A 515 -18.40 12.35 15.86
N LEU A 516 -18.97 12.18 17.04
CA LEU A 516 -18.62 11.09 17.95
C LEU A 516 -19.00 9.71 17.37
N CYS A 517 -19.96 9.63 16.44
CA CYS A 517 -20.36 8.36 15.81
C CYS A 517 -19.24 7.80 14.93
N ALA A 518 -18.60 8.64 14.10
CA ALA A 518 -17.42 8.24 13.33
C ALA A 518 -16.27 7.78 14.24
N LEU A 519 -16.03 8.48 15.34
CA LEU A 519 -15.00 8.10 16.32
C LEU A 519 -15.26 6.74 16.96
N TYR A 520 -16.52 6.44 17.28
CA TYR A 520 -16.94 5.13 17.78
C TYR A 520 -16.84 4.02 16.72
N ALA A 521 -17.21 4.32 15.47
CA ALA A 521 -17.09 3.38 14.35
C ALA A 521 -15.64 3.02 14.04
N GLU A 522 -14.72 4.00 14.10
CA GLU A 522 -13.28 3.81 13.83
C GLU A 522 -12.61 2.88 14.84
N ILE A 523 -12.77 3.13 16.15
CA ILE A 523 -12.04 2.41 17.20
C ILE A 523 -12.63 1.02 17.46
N LEU A 524 -13.96 0.88 17.37
CA LEU A 524 -14.65 -0.39 17.62
C LEU A 524 -14.77 -1.28 16.37
N ASP A 525 -14.38 -0.78 15.19
CA ASP A 525 -14.40 -1.51 13.91
C ASP A 525 -15.83 -1.99 13.56
N ARG A 526 -16.82 -1.07 13.71
CA ARG A 526 -18.26 -1.33 13.63
C ARG A 526 -18.93 -0.32 12.70
N SER A 527 -19.75 -0.80 11.76
CA SER A 527 -20.46 0.02 10.77
C SER A 527 -21.91 0.37 11.16
N ASP A 528 -22.42 -0.20 12.24
CA ASP A 528 -23.77 -0.04 12.79
C ASP A 528 -23.80 0.87 14.03
N VAL A 529 -22.85 1.82 14.11
CA VAL A 529 -22.80 2.83 15.17
C VAL A 529 -23.88 3.89 14.94
N THR A 530 -24.67 4.15 15.97
CA THR A 530 -25.76 5.13 15.99
C THR A 530 -25.61 6.07 17.19
N GLU A 531 -26.29 7.22 17.17
CA GLU A 531 -26.31 8.20 18.28
C GLU A 531 -26.82 7.58 19.61
N ASP A 532 -27.66 6.54 19.56
CA ASP A 532 -28.13 5.77 20.72
C ASP A 532 -27.11 4.76 21.25
N SER A 533 -26.03 4.52 20.52
CA SER A 533 -25.02 3.54 20.90
C SER A 533 -24.16 4.03 22.06
N SER A 534 -23.78 3.13 22.95
CA SER A 534 -22.71 3.31 23.93
C SER A 534 -21.52 2.38 23.66
N PHE A 535 -20.37 2.64 24.27
CA PHE A 535 -19.14 1.85 24.06
C PHE A 535 -19.37 0.37 24.40
N VAL A 536 -20.11 0.16 25.49
CA VAL A 536 -20.53 -1.13 25.99
C VAL A 536 -21.60 -1.80 25.09
N SER A 537 -22.53 -1.05 24.49
CA SER A 537 -23.51 -1.61 23.53
C SER A 537 -22.81 -2.19 22.30
N LEU A 538 -21.84 -1.47 21.75
CA LEU A 538 -21.09 -1.80 20.54
C LEU A 538 -20.05 -2.91 20.72
N GLY A 539 -19.86 -3.41 21.95
CA GLY A 539 -18.97 -4.51 22.25
C GLY A 539 -17.52 -4.10 22.53
N GLY A 540 -17.30 -2.86 22.95
CA GLY A 540 -16.00 -2.38 23.40
C GLY A 540 -15.46 -3.17 24.59
N ASP A 541 -14.14 -3.33 24.61
CA ASP A 541 -13.38 -4.12 25.57
C ASP A 541 -12.31 -3.29 26.29
N SER A 542 -11.62 -3.89 27.26
CA SER A 542 -10.64 -3.18 28.09
C SER A 542 -9.43 -2.63 27.32
N LEU A 543 -9.19 -3.08 26.08
CA LEU A 543 -8.12 -2.60 25.19
C LEU A 543 -8.61 -1.38 24.40
N SER A 544 -9.70 -1.52 23.65
CA SER A 544 -10.33 -0.44 22.89
C SER A 544 -10.80 0.72 23.76
N TYR A 545 -11.08 0.47 25.04
CA TYR A 545 -11.48 1.48 26.03
C TYR A 545 -10.41 2.54 26.28
N VAL A 546 -9.14 2.13 26.30
CA VAL A 546 -8.00 3.02 26.56
C VAL A 546 -7.80 3.98 25.40
N GLU A 547 -7.92 3.48 24.16
CA GLU A 547 -7.86 4.33 22.96
C GLU A 547 -9.07 5.26 22.85
N MET A 548 -10.27 4.74 23.13
CA MET A 548 -11.52 5.49 23.08
C MET A 548 -11.56 6.64 24.08
N SER A 549 -11.26 6.37 25.36
CA SER A 549 -11.20 7.43 26.40
C SER A 549 -10.24 8.55 25.99
N LEU A 550 -9.02 8.24 25.55
CA LEU A 550 -8.07 9.26 25.10
C LEU A 550 -8.54 10.10 23.90
N ARG A 551 -9.31 9.53 22.97
CA ARG A 551 -9.80 10.28 21.81
C ARG A 551 -11.06 11.09 22.15
N LEU A 552 -11.96 10.54 22.96
CA LEU A 552 -13.14 11.26 23.46
C LEU A 552 -12.77 12.40 24.41
N GLU A 553 -11.76 12.22 25.26
CA GLU A 553 -11.26 13.29 26.14
C GLU A 553 -10.63 14.43 25.32
N ARG A 554 -9.94 14.11 24.21
CA ARG A 554 -9.48 15.12 23.24
C ARG A 554 -10.61 15.84 22.51
N ALA A 555 -11.73 15.18 22.25
CA ALA A 555 -12.88 15.78 21.57
C ALA A 555 -13.80 16.59 22.53
N LEU A 556 -14.02 16.10 23.74
CA LEU A 556 -15.02 16.61 24.70
C LEU A 556 -14.42 17.34 25.90
N GLY A 557 -13.09 17.36 26.03
CA GLY A 557 -12.35 18.01 27.13
C GLY A 557 -12.35 17.19 28.42
N ARG A 558 -13.51 17.02 29.07
CA ARG A 558 -13.66 16.24 30.31
C ARG A 558 -14.70 15.14 30.15
N LEU A 559 -14.27 13.89 30.28
CA LEU A 559 -15.17 12.73 30.20
C LEU A 559 -15.98 12.51 31.50
N PRO A 560 -17.28 12.16 31.39
CA PRO A 560 -18.05 11.58 32.50
C PRO A 560 -17.47 10.23 32.95
N ALA A 561 -17.54 9.89 34.24
CA ALA A 561 -16.96 8.64 34.78
C ALA A 561 -17.66 7.35 34.25
N ASP A 562 -18.87 7.51 33.74
CA ASP A 562 -19.79 6.50 33.20
C ASP A 562 -19.87 6.53 31.66
N TRP A 563 -18.99 7.29 30.97
CA TRP A 563 -19.04 7.53 29.52
C TRP A 563 -19.21 6.28 28.64
N HIS A 564 -18.64 5.16 29.08
CA HIS A 564 -18.72 3.87 28.42
C HIS A 564 -20.12 3.25 28.35
N THR A 565 -21.00 3.61 29.28
CA THR A 565 -22.42 3.23 29.30
C THR A 565 -23.35 4.34 28.80
N THR A 566 -22.92 5.60 28.86
CA THR A 566 -23.61 6.77 28.28
C THR A 566 -23.76 6.62 26.77
N SER A 567 -24.88 7.07 26.20
CA SER A 567 -25.06 7.10 24.74
C SER A 567 -24.19 8.18 24.08
N ILE A 568 -23.83 8.00 22.81
CA ILE A 568 -23.07 9.00 22.04
C ILE A 568 -23.81 10.35 22.03
N ARG A 569 -25.14 10.33 21.89
CA ARG A 569 -26.00 11.52 21.96
C ARG A 569 -25.86 12.29 23.27
N GLU A 570 -25.81 11.58 24.40
CA GLU A 570 -25.66 12.18 25.73
C GLU A 570 -24.24 12.68 25.97
N LEU A 571 -23.22 11.96 25.46
CA LEU A 571 -21.83 12.44 25.50
C LEU A 571 -21.64 13.76 24.75
N ARG A 572 -22.29 13.93 23.58
CA ARG A 572 -22.24 15.20 22.86
C ARG A 572 -22.91 16.34 23.64
N ARG A 573 -23.94 16.05 24.45
CA ARG A 573 -24.59 17.03 25.35
C ARG A 573 -23.73 17.45 26.55
N HIS A 574 -22.72 16.66 26.93
CA HIS A 574 -21.78 16.98 28.02
C HIS A 574 -20.60 17.88 27.61
N ARG A 575 -20.55 18.35 26.36
CA ARG A 575 -19.54 19.30 25.87
C ARG A 575 -19.57 20.59 26.69
N ALA A 576 -18.51 20.83 27.47
CA ALA A 576 -18.40 22.03 28.28
C ALA A 576 -18.38 23.30 27.41
N ALA A 577 -19.02 24.38 27.89
CA ALA A 577 -19.10 25.64 27.17
C ALA A 577 -17.71 26.25 26.91
N PRO A 578 -17.48 26.91 25.75
CA PRO A 578 -16.23 27.62 25.50
C PRO A 578 -15.98 28.72 26.54
N LEU A 579 -14.75 28.84 27.02
CA LEU A 579 -14.34 29.98 27.85
C LEU A 579 -14.36 31.28 27.01
N PRO A 580 -14.70 32.44 27.60
CA PRO A 580 -14.78 33.70 26.87
C PRO A 580 -13.44 34.08 26.21
N ALA A 581 -13.52 34.52 24.95
CA ALA A 581 -12.39 35.04 24.20
C ALA A 581 -11.84 36.31 24.88
N GLY A 582 -10.61 36.22 25.41
CA GLY A 582 -9.96 37.30 26.16
C GLY A 582 -9.17 36.83 27.39
N SER A 583 -9.49 35.65 27.93
CA SER A 583 -8.67 35.06 29.01
C SER A 583 -7.39 34.43 28.44
N THR A 584 -6.25 35.12 28.58
CA THR A 584 -4.94 34.51 28.34
C THR A 584 -4.77 33.26 29.21
N PRO A 585 -4.33 32.10 28.67
CA PRO A 585 -4.10 30.92 29.49
C PRO A 585 -3.00 31.20 30.52
N SER A 586 -3.37 31.29 31.80
CA SER A 586 -2.36 31.44 32.86
C SER A 586 -1.43 30.22 32.80
N ARG A 587 -0.11 30.44 32.95
CA ARG A 587 0.92 29.37 32.94
C ARG A 587 0.89 28.45 34.17
N ARG A 588 -0.30 28.11 34.70
CA ARG A 588 -0.49 27.01 35.65
C ARG A 588 -0.80 25.75 34.86
N GLY A 589 0.07 24.74 35.00
CA GLY A 589 0.12 23.58 34.11
C GLY A 589 -1.23 22.88 33.93
N VAL A 590 -1.58 22.61 32.66
CA VAL A 590 -2.82 21.93 32.29
C VAL A 590 -2.73 20.46 32.67
N LEU A 591 -3.00 20.17 33.95
CA LEU A 591 -3.17 18.81 34.44
C LEU A 591 -4.45 18.24 33.81
N ARG A 592 -4.31 17.20 32.99
CA ARG A 592 -5.43 16.45 32.41
C ARG A 592 -5.70 15.22 33.26
N PRO A 593 -6.97 14.78 33.40
CA PRO A 593 -7.26 13.53 34.09
C PRO A 593 -6.58 12.35 33.39
N LEU A 594 -6.30 11.29 34.15
CA LEU A 594 -5.98 9.96 33.65
C LEU A 594 -6.81 8.97 34.45
N GLU A 595 -7.62 8.13 33.79
CA GLU A 595 -8.42 7.15 34.51
C GLU A 595 -7.55 6.21 35.34
N THR A 596 -7.93 6.01 36.60
CA THR A 596 -7.16 5.22 37.56
C THR A 596 -6.95 3.78 37.09
N GLY A 597 -7.94 3.17 36.41
CA GLY A 597 -7.81 1.84 35.83
C GLY A 597 -6.84 1.75 34.63
N ILE A 598 -6.45 2.88 34.01
CA ILE A 598 -5.41 2.95 32.98
C ILE A 598 -4.05 3.16 33.66
N ALA A 599 -3.97 4.11 34.58
CA ALA A 599 -2.75 4.38 35.37
C ALA A 599 -2.27 3.14 36.12
N LEU A 600 -3.15 2.44 36.84
CA LEU A 600 -2.82 1.20 37.56
C LEU A 600 -2.42 0.06 36.62
N ARG A 601 -2.90 0.02 35.38
CA ARG A 601 -2.44 -0.94 34.37
C ARG A 601 -1.02 -0.64 33.90
N ALA A 602 -0.74 0.62 33.56
CA ALA A 602 0.60 1.07 33.14
C ALA A 602 1.64 0.89 34.25
N ILE A 603 1.33 1.35 35.47
CA ILE A 603 2.22 1.20 36.64
C ILE A 603 2.34 -0.28 37.00
N GLY A 604 1.25 -1.03 37.01
CA GLY A 604 1.24 -2.45 37.35
C GLY A 604 2.14 -3.30 36.45
N ILE A 605 2.12 -3.08 35.13
CA ILE A 605 3.00 -3.82 34.22
C ILE A 605 4.48 -3.44 34.38
N VAL A 606 4.79 -2.14 34.59
CA VAL A 606 6.16 -1.70 34.88
C VAL A 606 6.67 -2.29 36.20
N LEU A 607 5.82 -2.36 37.23
CA LEU A 607 6.17 -2.98 38.51
C LEU A 607 6.43 -4.49 38.37
N ILE A 608 5.61 -5.22 37.61
CA ILE A 608 5.82 -6.65 37.38
C ILE A 608 7.17 -6.87 36.69
N VAL A 609 7.38 -6.27 35.52
CA VAL A 609 8.62 -6.47 34.74
C VAL A 609 9.84 -5.97 35.50
N GLY A 610 9.77 -4.82 36.16
CA GLY A 610 10.88 -4.29 36.97
C GLY A 610 11.20 -5.12 38.21
N SER A 611 10.22 -5.83 38.80
CA SER A 611 10.45 -6.75 39.92
C SER A 611 11.05 -8.09 39.50
N HIS A 612 10.77 -8.57 38.28
CA HIS A 612 11.49 -9.68 37.65
C HIS A 612 12.86 -9.25 37.10
N ILE A 613 13.07 -7.92 36.95
CA ILE A 613 14.29 -7.19 36.58
C ILE A 613 15.59 -7.81 37.13
N PRO A 614 15.67 -8.03 38.46
CA PRO A 614 15.36 -7.08 39.55
C PRO A 614 15.95 -5.66 39.37
N VAL A 615 15.14 -4.72 38.86
CA VAL A 615 15.45 -3.27 38.86
C VAL A 615 15.10 -2.65 40.22
N PHE A 616 14.06 -3.16 40.85
CA PHE A 616 13.60 -2.80 42.19
C PHE A 616 12.88 -3.98 42.83
N THR A 617 12.86 -4.06 44.16
CA THR A 617 12.21 -5.15 44.93
C THR A 617 10.71 -4.93 45.14
N VAL A 618 10.13 -3.91 44.51
CA VAL A 618 8.73 -3.50 44.67
C VAL A 618 7.78 -4.46 43.98
N GLN A 619 7.19 -5.38 44.74
CA GLN A 619 6.20 -6.35 44.28
C GLN A 619 4.76 -5.90 44.54
N GLY A 620 3.79 -6.54 43.86
CA GLY A 620 2.35 -6.35 44.11
C GLY A 620 1.54 -6.01 42.86
N GLY A 621 2.18 -5.51 41.80
CA GLY A 621 1.53 -5.07 40.55
C GLY A 621 0.48 -6.06 40.02
N ALA A 622 0.83 -7.34 39.86
CA ALA A 622 -0.09 -8.38 39.37
C ALA A 622 -1.39 -8.51 40.19
N HIS A 623 -1.34 -8.29 41.50
CA HIS A 623 -2.48 -8.43 42.40
C HIS A 623 -3.43 -7.22 42.28
N VAL A 624 -2.86 -6.03 42.06
CA VAL A 624 -3.63 -4.84 41.66
C VAL A 624 -4.26 -5.06 40.28
N LEU A 625 -3.52 -5.65 39.32
CA LEU A 625 -4.06 -5.97 38.00
C LEU A 625 -5.22 -6.97 38.03
N LEU A 626 -5.24 -7.94 38.96
CA LEU A 626 -6.40 -8.84 39.15
C LEU A 626 -7.66 -8.06 39.56
N GLY A 627 -7.56 -7.11 40.49
CA GLY A 627 -8.68 -6.24 40.85
C GLY A 627 -9.10 -5.30 39.71
N VAL A 628 -8.15 -4.73 38.96
CA VAL A 628 -8.46 -3.94 37.76
C VAL A 628 -9.13 -4.80 36.67
N ALA A 629 -8.74 -6.08 36.53
CA ALA A 629 -9.39 -7.02 35.61
C ALA A 629 -10.85 -7.30 36.01
N GLY A 630 -11.13 -7.54 37.30
CA GLY A 630 -12.49 -7.70 37.81
C GLY A 630 -13.36 -6.45 37.66
N PHE A 631 -12.77 -5.27 37.89
CA PHE A 631 -13.42 -3.97 37.70
C PHE A 631 -13.82 -3.74 36.23
N ASN A 632 -12.89 -4.01 35.31
CA ASN A 632 -13.15 -3.92 33.86
C ASN A 632 -14.15 -4.98 33.38
N PHE A 633 -14.08 -6.20 33.90
CA PHE A 633 -15.04 -7.26 33.62
C PHE A 633 -16.47 -6.82 33.92
N ALA A 634 -16.69 -6.26 35.11
CA ALA A 634 -17.99 -5.75 35.54
C ALA A 634 -18.51 -4.56 34.70
N ARG A 635 -17.62 -3.68 34.23
CA ARG A 635 -17.96 -2.53 33.36
C ARG A 635 -18.35 -2.95 31.94
N PHE A 636 -17.61 -3.90 31.34
CA PHE A 636 -17.72 -4.17 29.89
C PHE A 636 -18.49 -5.45 29.55
N GLN A 637 -18.32 -6.53 30.33
CA GLN A 637 -18.89 -7.85 29.99
C GLN A 637 -20.29 -8.11 30.57
N LEU A 638 -20.75 -7.29 31.53
CA LEU A 638 -21.98 -7.51 32.30
C LEU A 638 -23.08 -6.47 32.03
N SER A 639 -23.24 -6.12 30.75
CA SER A 639 -24.18 -5.11 30.27
C SER A 639 -25.53 -5.70 29.83
N ALA A 640 -26.51 -4.84 29.57
CA ALA A 640 -27.95 -5.15 29.51
C ALA A 640 -28.43 -6.07 28.36
N HIS A 641 -27.55 -6.77 27.67
CA HIS A 641 -27.87 -7.70 26.58
C HIS A 641 -28.42 -9.04 27.11
N GLU A 642 -29.03 -9.82 26.21
CA GLU A 642 -29.49 -11.18 26.48
C GLU A 642 -28.34 -12.10 26.95
N ARG A 643 -28.68 -13.10 27.78
CA ARG A 643 -27.69 -14.06 28.34
C ARG A 643 -26.84 -14.74 27.25
N ARG A 644 -27.41 -15.07 26.08
CA ARG A 644 -26.67 -15.70 24.97
C ARG A 644 -25.58 -14.78 24.41
N GLU A 645 -25.86 -13.50 24.22
CA GLU A 645 -24.87 -12.55 23.69
C GLU A 645 -23.82 -12.18 24.74
N ARG A 646 -24.22 -12.05 26.02
CA ARG A 646 -23.30 -11.92 27.17
C ARG A 646 -22.25 -13.04 27.17
N LEU A 647 -22.69 -14.30 27.08
CA LEU A 647 -21.79 -15.46 27.02
C LEU A 647 -20.88 -15.43 25.79
N ARG A 648 -21.42 -15.12 24.59
CA ARG A 648 -20.60 -14.99 23.36
C ARG A 648 -19.53 -13.91 23.47
N ARG A 649 -19.79 -12.78 24.15
CA ARG A 649 -18.80 -11.73 24.42
C ARG A 649 -17.73 -12.20 25.41
N MET A 650 -18.14 -12.88 26.48
CA MET A 650 -17.22 -13.48 27.45
C MET A 650 -16.30 -14.53 26.80
N CYS A 651 -16.83 -15.47 26.01
CA CYS A 651 -16.04 -16.45 25.28
C CYS A 651 -15.04 -15.80 24.30
N ARG A 652 -15.45 -14.74 23.57
CA ARG A 652 -14.53 -13.96 22.72
C ARG A 652 -13.42 -13.28 23.53
N SER A 653 -13.75 -12.74 24.70
CA SER A 653 -12.76 -12.11 25.60
C SER A 653 -11.77 -13.13 26.18
N ILE A 654 -12.25 -14.33 26.54
CA ILE A 654 -11.40 -15.44 26.98
C ILE A 654 -10.46 -15.85 25.85
N ALA A 655 -10.99 -16.10 24.65
CA ALA A 655 -10.18 -16.48 23.48
C ALA A 655 -9.12 -15.44 23.12
N ARG A 656 -9.44 -14.13 23.21
CA ARG A 656 -8.47 -13.03 22.97
C ARG A 656 -7.32 -13.00 23.98
N ILE A 657 -7.48 -13.55 25.17
CA ILE A 657 -6.41 -13.65 26.18
C ILE A 657 -5.70 -15.01 26.07
N ALA A 658 -6.47 -16.10 26.05
CA ALA A 658 -5.95 -17.46 26.02
C ALA A 658 -5.16 -17.74 24.74
N VAL A 659 -5.75 -17.57 23.54
CA VAL A 659 -5.12 -18.02 22.28
C VAL A 659 -3.75 -17.37 22.03
N PRO A 660 -3.56 -16.03 22.15
CA PRO A 660 -2.23 -15.44 21.99
C PRO A 660 -1.23 -15.88 23.06
N SER A 661 -1.70 -16.15 24.28
CA SER A 661 -0.86 -16.65 25.37
C SER A 661 -0.40 -18.09 25.11
N MET A 662 -1.33 -18.98 24.76
CA MET A 662 -1.05 -20.38 24.42
C MET A 662 -0.08 -20.49 23.23
N LEU A 663 -0.27 -19.66 22.19
CA LEU A 663 0.65 -19.59 21.05
C LEU A 663 2.05 -19.09 21.43
N TRP A 664 2.14 -18.05 22.26
CA TRP A 664 3.45 -17.56 22.74
C TRP A 664 4.15 -18.56 23.66
N ILE A 665 3.42 -19.22 24.57
CA ILE A 665 3.97 -20.27 25.44
C ILE A 665 4.42 -21.48 24.62
N THR A 666 3.69 -21.84 23.57
CA THR A 666 4.11 -22.89 22.62
C THR A 666 5.40 -22.51 21.89
N PHE A 667 5.52 -21.25 21.43
CA PHE A 667 6.75 -20.75 20.82
C PHE A 667 7.92 -20.73 21.82
N ALA A 668 7.68 -20.29 23.05
CA ALA A 668 8.67 -20.29 24.12
C ALA A 668 9.13 -21.71 24.49
N LEU A 669 8.20 -22.68 24.56
CA LEU A 669 8.53 -24.11 24.73
C LEU A 669 9.49 -24.60 23.64
N LEU A 670 9.16 -24.34 22.37
CA LEU A 670 9.99 -24.77 21.24
C LEU A 670 11.39 -24.14 21.26
N LEU A 671 11.51 -22.92 21.80
CA LEU A 671 12.75 -22.15 21.86
C LEU A 671 13.63 -22.51 23.07
N THR A 672 13.07 -22.62 24.27
CA THR A 672 13.85 -22.78 25.52
C THR A 672 13.80 -24.19 26.11
N ARG A 673 12.75 -24.97 25.81
CA ARG A 673 12.41 -26.24 26.49
C ARG A 673 12.25 -26.15 28.01
N GLU A 674 12.03 -24.95 28.55
CA GLU A 674 11.81 -24.71 29.99
C GLU A 674 10.33 -24.82 30.42
N TYR A 675 9.43 -25.27 29.55
CA TYR A 675 7.99 -25.29 29.79
C TYR A 675 7.40 -26.68 29.54
N ASP A 676 6.21 -26.93 30.07
CA ASP A 676 5.47 -28.18 29.87
C ASP A 676 4.19 -27.97 29.04
N LEU A 677 3.60 -29.09 28.60
CA LEU A 677 2.26 -29.12 28.01
C LEU A 677 1.21 -28.46 28.93
N ALA A 678 1.37 -28.58 30.25
CA ALA A 678 0.52 -27.93 31.24
C ALA A 678 0.54 -26.39 31.12
N ASN A 679 1.68 -25.77 30.79
CA ASN A 679 1.75 -24.33 30.54
C ASN A 679 1.01 -23.95 29.24
N ILE A 680 1.14 -24.76 28.18
CA ILE A 680 0.46 -24.49 26.90
C ILE A 680 -1.06 -24.49 27.06
N VAL A 681 -1.63 -25.44 27.80
CA VAL A 681 -3.09 -25.48 28.03
C VAL A 681 -3.56 -24.58 29.18
N LEU A 682 -2.66 -23.80 29.79
CA LEU A 682 -2.91 -22.98 30.99
C LEU A 682 -3.53 -23.80 32.14
N ALA A 683 -2.93 -24.95 32.44
CA ALA A 683 -3.38 -25.90 33.47
C ALA A 683 -2.33 -26.19 34.56
N ASN A 684 -1.28 -25.36 34.66
CA ASN A 684 -0.15 -25.56 35.58
C ASN A 684 -0.61 -25.70 37.04
N SER A 685 -1.56 -24.87 37.45
CA SER A 685 -2.14 -24.85 38.80
C SER A 685 -2.97 -26.09 39.18
N LEU A 686 -3.21 -27.03 38.24
CA LEU A 686 -3.84 -28.32 38.49
C LEU A 686 -2.84 -29.44 38.85
N PHE A 687 -1.53 -29.22 38.70
CA PHE A 687 -0.47 -30.16 39.07
C PHE A 687 0.29 -29.69 40.32
N GLU A 688 1.09 -30.57 40.92
CA GLU A 688 2.00 -30.23 42.03
C GLU A 688 3.37 -29.91 41.43
N GLN A 689 3.76 -28.63 41.44
CA GLN A 689 5.01 -28.11 40.85
C GLN A 689 5.50 -26.89 41.65
N ASP A 690 6.81 -26.80 41.86
CA ASP A 690 7.39 -25.78 42.76
C ASP A 690 7.23 -24.34 42.24
N ASN A 691 7.01 -23.40 43.15
CA ASN A 691 6.84 -21.97 42.84
C ASN A 691 8.15 -21.27 42.43
N SER A 692 9.27 -22.00 42.37
CA SER A 692 10.60 -21.47 42.04
C SER A 692 10.98 -21.60 40.56
N GLY A 693 10.31 -22.50 39.82
CA GLY A 693 10.71 -22.87 38.45
C GLY A 693 10.07 -22.02 37.33
N PRO A 694 10.55 -22.18 36.08
CA PRO A 694 10.02 -21.50 34.90
C PRO A 694 8.51 -21.69 34.66
N GLU A 695 7.96 -22.82 35.07
CA GLU A 695 6.56 -23.22 34.97
C GLU A 695 5.60 -22.22 35.64
N TRP A 696 6.02 -21.57 36.74
CA TRP A 696 5.17 -20.61 37.44
C TRP A 696 5.08 -19.25 36.73
N ARG A 697 5.95 -18.96 35.74
CA ARG A 697 6.10 -17.61 35.13
C ARG A 697 4.81 -17.01 34.57
N TYR A 698 3.82 -17.82 34.16
CA TYR A 698 2.57 -17.37 33.54
C TYR A 698 1.30 -17.49 34.42
N TRP A 699 1.45 -17.77 35.73
CA TRP A 699 0.33 -18.00 36.66
C TRP A 699 -0.78 -16.93 36.62
N PHE A 700 -0.45 -15.67 36.36
CA PHE A 700 -1.42 -14.57 36.32
C PHE A 700 -2.40 -14.70 35.14
N VAL A 701 -1.91 -15.15 33.97
CA VAL A 701 -2.73 -15.34 32.77
C VAL A 701 -3.63 -16.56 32.95
N GLU A 702 -3.09 -17.65 33.51
CA GLU A 702 -3.85 -18.84 33.89
C GLU A 702 -4.98 -18.48 34.87
N ALA A 703 -4.67 -17.83 35.99
CA ALA A 703 -5.66 -17.40 36.98
C ALA A 703 -6.76 -16.51 36.35
N LEU A 704 -6.38 -15.55 35.50
CA LEU A 704 -7.33 -14.68 34.80
C LEU A 704 -8.24 -15.46 33.84
N VAL A 705 -7.69 -16.40 33.07
CA VAL A 705 -8.48 -17.27 32.17
C VAL A 705 -9.42 -18.17 32.97
N TYR A 706 -8.98 -18.72 34.10
CA TYR A 706 -9.80 -19.51 35.01
C TYR A 706 -10.97 -18.71 35.58
N PHE A 707 -10.72 -17.48 36.07
CA PHE A 707 -11.78 -16.62 36.61
C PHE A 707 -12.81 -16.27 35.55
N LEU A 708 -12.38 -15.84 34.37
CA LEU A 708 -13.28 -15.49 33.28
C LEU A 708 -14.10 -16.70 32.80
N THR A 709 -13.48 -17.88 32.72
CA THR A 709 -14.14 -19.12 32.26
C THR A 709 -15.11 -19.66 33.31
N GLY A 710 -14.71 -19.74 34.58
CA GLY A 710 -15.58 -20.14 35.68
C GLY A 710 -16.79 -19.21 35.83
N LEU A 711 -16.58 -17.90 35.67
CA LEU A 711 -17.68 -16.92 35.66
C LEU A 711 -18.56 -17.02 34.41
N ALA A 712 -18.02 -17.44 33.25
CA ALA A 712 -18.83 -17.75 32.07
C ALA A 712 -19.74 -18.96 32.31
N MET A 713 -19.24 -20.02 32.94
CA MET A 713 -20.06 -21.16 33.34
C MET A 713 -21.12 -20.77 34.38
N LEU A 714 -20.72 -20.01 35.41
CA LEU A 714 -21.62 -19.52 36.45
C LEU A 714 -22.79 -18.69 35.87
N LEU A 715 -22.48 -17.76 34.96
CA LEU A 715 -23.48 -16.90 34.30
C LEU A 715 -24.19 -17.58 33.11
N ALA A 716 -23.80 -18.80 32.73
CA ALA A 716 -24.59 -19.61 31.81
C ALA A 716 -25.86 -20.16 32.48
N VAL A 717 -25.80 -20.40 33.80
CA VAL A 717 -26.93 -20.85 34.62
C VAL A 717 -28.01 -19.76 34.68
N PRO A 718 -29.25 -20.01 34.22
CA PRO A 718 -30.30 -18.99 34.16
C PRO A 718 -30.63 -18.35 35.50
N LEU A 719 -30.55 -19.11 36.59
CA LEU A 719 -30.83 -18.63 37.95
C LEU A 719 -29.80 -17.59 38.41
N LEU A 720 -28.53 -17.82 38.08
CA LEU A 720 -27.41 -16.98 38.54
C LEU A 720 -27.25 -15.71 37.69
N ASP A 721 -27.49 -15.77 36.37
CA ASP A 721 -27.60 -14.56 35.53
C ASP A 721 -28.77 -13.66 35.99
N ARG A 722 -29.91 -14.24 36.40
CA ARG A 722 -31.01 -13.47 37.03
C ARG A 722 -30.62 -12.90 38.38
N ALA A 723 -29.92 -13.65 39.23
CA ALA A 723 -29.49 -13.19 40.55
C ALA A 723 -28.52 -12.01 40.45
N GLU A 724 -27.55 -12.06 39.54
CA GLU A 724 -26.63 -10.95 39.27
C GLU A 724 -27.36 -9.71 38.75
N ARG A 725 -28.34 -9.87 37.85
CA ARG A 725 -29.17 -8.75 37.38
C ARG A 725 -30.04 -8.14 38.49
N ARG A 726 -30.58 -8.97 39.40
CA ARG A 726 -31.43 -8.52 40.51
C ARG A 726 -30.66 -7.78 41.61
N SER A 727 -29.42 -8.20 41.90
CA SER A 727 -28.56 -7.53 42.87
C SER A 727 -27.10 -7.52 42.41
N PRO A 728 -26.70 -6.59 41.52
CA PRO A 728 -25.36 -6.60 40.93
C PRO A 728 -24.23 -6.42 41.94
N PHE A 729 -24.46 -5.61 42.98
CA PHE A 729 -23.51 -5.44 44.09
C PHE A 729 -23.55 -6.63 45.07
N GLY A 730 -24.75 -7.10 45.45
CA GLY A 730 -24.87 -8.22 46.40
C GLY A 730 -24.33 -9.53 45.84
N PHE A 731 -24.50 -9.78 44.54
CA PHE A 731 -23.92 -10.92 43.84
C PHE A 731 -22.39 -10.84 43.79
N ALA A 732 -21.82 -9.67 43.47
CA ALA A 732 -20.39 -9.47 43.50
C ALA A 732 -19.82 -9.63 44.93
N LEU A 733 -20.51 -9.14 45.96
CA LEU A 733 -20.14 -9.32 47.36
C LEU A 733 -20.22 -10.79 47.82
N ALA A 734 -21.20 -11.55 47.34
CA ALA A 734 -21.27 -13.00 47.57
C ALA A 734 -20.07 -13.74 46.93
N LEU A 735 -19.63 -13.33 45.74
CA LEU A 735 -18.41 -13.84 45.11
C LEU A 735 -17.14 -13.43 45.86
N VAL A 736 -17.11 -12.25 46.48
CA VAL A 736 -16.03 -11.87 47.41
C VAL A 736 -16.01 -12.85 48.59
N GLY A 737 -17.15 -13.11 49.23
CA GLY A 737 -17.26 -14.09 50.32
C GLY A 737 -16.78 -15.49 49.91
N LEU A 738 -17.17 -15.97 48.73
CA LEU A 738 -16.70 -17.24 48.18
C LEU A 738 -15.19 -17.26 47.94
N GLY A 739 -14.62 -16.15 47.43
CA GLY A 739 -13.17 -16.00 47.30
C GLY A 739 -12.43 -15.96 48.65
N LEU A 740 -13.06 -15.41 49.70
CA LEU A 740 -12.49 -15.41 51.05
C LEU A 740 -12.49 -16.82 51.68
N VAL A 741 -13.47 -17.67 51.37
CA VAL A 741 -13.40 -19.09 51.72
C VAL A 741 -12.17 -19.75 51.08
N GLY A 742 -11.92 -19.51 49.79
CA GLY A 742 -10.72 -20.01 49.10
C GLY A 742 -9.40 -19.41 49.61
N ARG A 743 -9.43 -18.22 50.22
CA ARG A 743 -8.28 -17.56 50.86
C ARG A 743 -7.94 -18.16 52.22
N TYR A 744 -8.94 -18.30 53.10
CA TYR A 744 -8.73 -18.69 54.50
C TYR A 744 -8.82 -20.21 54.72
N ASP A 745 -9.33 -20.96 53.74
CA ASP A 745 -9.51 -22.42 53.74
C ASP A 745 -9.99 -22.99 55.10
N PRO A 746 -11.19 -22.57 55.58
CA PRO A 746 -11.66 -22.88 56.92
C PRO A 746 -11.96 -24.38 57.18
N TRP A 747 -11.86 -25.21 56.15
CA TRP A 747 -12.06 -26.67 56.21
C TRP A 747 -10.78 -27.46 55.86
N SER A 748 -9.65 -26.79 55.70
CA SER A 748 -8.37 -27.40 55.27
C SER A 748 -8.48 -28.22 53.97
N LEU A 749 -9.39 -27.83 53.07
CA LEU A 749 -9.63 -28.55 51.80
C LEU A 749 -8.51 -28.33 50.78
N ALA A 750 -7.70 -27.29 50.97
CA ALA A 750 -6.53 -26.96 50.15
C ALA A 750 -5.21 -27.46 50.76
N HIS A 751 -5.22 -28.62 51.44
CA HIS A 751 -4.06 -29.29 52.05
C HIS A 751 -2.85 -29.58 51.12
N ILE A 752 -2.90 -29.19 49.84
CA ILE A 752 -1.94 -29.55 48.78
C ILE A 752 -1.44 -28.35 47.93
N ARG A 753 -2.03 -27.13 47.98
CA ARG A 753 -1.73 -26.08 46.96
C ARG A 753 -1.40 -24.67 47.48
N TYR A 754 -0.13 -24.30 47.28
CA TYR A 754 0.52 -22.98 47.21
C TYR A 754 -0.28 -21.69 47.54
N HIS A 755 0.33 -20.83 48.37
CA HIS A 755 -0.19 -19.56 48.90
C HIS A 755 -0.69 -18.49 47.89
N LEU A 756 -0.52 -18.69 46.58
CA LEU A 756 -0.93 -17.73 45.53
C LEU A 756 -1.63 -18.41 44.35
N SER A 757 -2.26 -19.57 44.59
CA SER A 757 -3.07 -20.28 43.60
C SER A 757 -4.29 -19.43 43.15
N PRO A 758 -4.90 -19.73 41.99
CA PRO A 758 -6.07 -19.01 41.50
C PRO A 758 -7.21 -18.93 42.53
N THR A 759 -7.47 -20.01 43.27
CA THR A 759 -8.51 -20.04 44.32
C THR A 759 -8.24 -19.04 45.45
N VAL A 760 -6.98 -18.91 45.89
CA VAL A 760 -6.59 -17.99 46.98
C VAL A 760 -6.66 -16.52 46.55
N VAL A 761 -6.40 -16.19 45.29
CA VAL A 761 -6.37 -14.79 44.80
C VAL A 761 -7.66 -14.33 44.13
N PHE A 762 -8.64 -15.22 43.92
CA PHE A 762 -9.93 -14.90 43.28
C PHE A 762 -10.68 -13.75 43.96
N PHE A 763 -10.60 -13.64 45.29
CA PHE A 763 -11.27 -12.55 46.02
C PHE A 763 -10.82 -11.15 45.58
N LEU A 764 -9.57 -10.98 45.10
CA LEU A 764 -9.09 -9.69 44.58
C LEU A 764 -9.83 -9.30 43.30
N PHE A 765 -10.07 -10.26 42.40
CA PHE A 765 -10.88 -10.07 41.19
C PHE A 765 -12.34 -9.76 41.57
N ALA A 766 -12.91 -10.50 42.52
CA ALA A 766 -14.28 -10.29 43.00
C ALA A 766 -14.45 -8.91 43.68
N VAL A 767 -13.47 -8.44 44.46
CA VAL A 767 -13.48 -7.08 45.04
C VAL A 767 -13.41 -6.02 43.94
N GLY A 768 -12.61 -6.25 42.88
CA GLY A 768 -12.58 -5.40 41.69
C GLY A 768 -13.96 -5.26 41.03
N TRP A 769 -14.66 -6.37 40.83
CA TRP A 769 -16.04 -6.38 40.33
C TRP A 769 -16.97 -5.62 41.29
N ALA A 770 -16.95 -5.94 42.58
CA ALA A 770 -17.79 -5.29 43.58
C ALA A 770 -17.56 -3.76 43.62
N ALA A 771 -16.31 -3.30 43.48
CA ALA A 771 -15.95 -1.89 43.40
C ALA A 771 -16.60 -1.20 42.18
N ALA A 772 -16.62 -1.85 41.01
CA ALA A 772 -17.32 -1.34 39.82
C ALA A 772 -18.85 -1.29 39.96
N ARG A 773 -19.44 -2.05 40.90
CA ARG A 773 -20.87 -2.03 41.20
C ARG A 773 -21.23 -1.18 42.44
N ALA A 774 -20.25 -0.63 43.17
CA ALA A 774 -20.44 0.13 44.41
C ALA A 774 -20.94 1.56 44.14
N ARG A 775 -22.23 1.79 44.41
CA ARG A 775 -22.93 3.07 44.18
C ARG A 775 -22.99 3.97 45.40
N THR A 776 -22.96 3.43 46.63
CA THR A 776 -23.09 4.23 47.86
C THR A 776 -21.77 4.31 48.63
N ALA A 777 -21.60 5.36 49.45
CA ALA A 777 -20.46 5.49 50.35
C ALA A 777 -20.36 4.30 51.32
N GLY A 778 -21.48 3.81 51.85
CA GLY A 778 -21.52 2.61 52.70
C GLY A 778 -21.00 1.34 52.00
N GLN A 779 -21.32 1.15 50.72
CA GLN A 779 -20.77 0.03 49.93
C GLN A 779 -19.26 0.15 49.72
N ARG A 780 -18.74 1.37 49.50
CA ARG A 780 -17.29 1.61 49.38
C ARG A 780 -16.55 1.48 50.71
N LEU A 781 -17.15 1.92 51.82
CA LEU A 781 -16.62 1.72 53.17
C LEU A 781 -16.58 0.23 53.53
N LEU A 782 -17.64 -0.53 53.19
CA LEU A 782 -17.65 -1.99 53.36
C LEU A 782 -16.51 -2.66 52.57
N LEU A 783 -16.33 -2.33 51.29
CA LEU A 783 -15.23 -2.87 50.49
C LEU A 783 -13.85 -2.41 50.99
N THR A 784 -13.75 -1.22 51.57
CA THR A 784 -12.53 -0.72 52.22
C THR A 784 -12.20 -1.55 53.45
N ALA A 785 -13.18 -1.83 54.32
CA ALA A 785 -13.01 -2.70 55.48
C ALA A 785 -12.64 -4.13 55.06
N VAL A 786 -13.31 -4.68 54.03
CA VAL A 786 -12.96 -5.99 53.45
C VAL A 786 -11.50 -5.99 52.96
N LEU A 787 -11.03 -4.98 52.23
CA LEU A 787 -9.63 -4.90 51.79
C LEU A 787 -8.63 -4.83 52.96
N LEU A 788 -8.93 -4.03 53.99
CA LEU A 788 -8.08 -3.87 55.17
C LEU A 788 -7.99 -5.14 56.01
N VAL A 789 -9.02 -5.98 56.04
CA VAL A 789 -9.01 -7.28 56.75
C VAL A 789 -8.46 -8.41 55.88
N SER A 790 -8.80 -8.43 54.58
CA SER A 790 -8.56 -9.57 53.69
C SER A 790 -7.35 -9.46 52.78
N VAL A 791 -6.55 -8.39 52.82
CA VAL A 791 -5.24 -8.36 52.14
C VAL A 791 -4.09 -8.70 53.09
N PRO A 792 -4.01 -8.20 54.34
CA PRO A 792 -2.98 -8.61 55.30
C PRO A 792 -2.93 -10.12 55.51
N GLY A 793 -1.71 -10.67 55.59
CA GLY A 793 -1.47 -12.11 55.66
C GLY A 793 -1.55 -12.85 54.32
N LEU A 794 -1.80 -12.18 53.18
CA LEU A 794 -1.80 -12.86 51.86
C LEU A 794 -0.40 -13.33 51.43
N PHE A 795 0.66 -12.64 51.89
CA PHE A 795 2.00 -12.82 51.38
C PHE A 795 2.91 -13.47 52.43
N PRO A 796 3.54 -14.63 52.13
CA PRO A 796 4.49 -15.28 53.02
C PRO A 796 5.64 -14.35 53.43
N GLY A 797 6.10 -14.50 54.67
CA GLY A 797 7.12 -13.62 55.26
C GLY A 797 6.63 -12.21 55.62
N GLY A 798 5.32 -11.94 55.57
CA GLY A 798 4.73 -10.72 56.14
C GLY A 798 5.07 -9.44 55.38
N GLN A 799 5.22 -9.49 54.06
CA GLN A 799 5.71 -8.37 53.22
C GLN A 799 4.82 -7.11 53.34
N PRO A 800 5.23 -6.06 54.07
CA PRO A 800 4.35 -4.94 54.39
C PRO A 800 4.19 -4.00 53.18
N LEU A 801 5.25 -3.80 52.40
CA LEU A 801 5.24 -2.97 51.20
C LEU A 801 4.30 -3.54 50.12
N ARG A 802 4.40 -4.84 49.84
CA ARG A 802 3.53 -5.54 48.88
C ARG A 802 2.07 -5.50 49.31
N THR A 803 1.80 -5.72 50.61
CA THR A 803 0.46 -5.57 51.21
C THR A 803 -0.09 -4.16 51.03
N THR A 804 0.71 -3.14 51.34
CA THR A 804 0.35 -1.71 51.23
C THR A 804 0.08 -1.29 49.79
N ILE A 805 0.86 -1.78 48.82
CA ILE A 805 0.67 -1.50 47.38
C ILE A 805 -0.65 -2.09 46.87
N VAL A 806 -1.00 -3.31 47.30
CA VAL A 806 -2.25 -3.95 46.88
C VAL A 806 -3.46 -3.25 47.49
N ILE A 807 -3.43 -2.93 48.79
CA ILE A 807 -4.48 -2.15 49.45
C ILE A 807 -4.58 -0.76 48.78
N GLY A 808 -3.48 -0.02 48.68
CA GLY A 808 -3.44 1.32 48.10
C GLY A 808 -3.94 1.37 46.65
N GLY A 809 -3.52 0.44 45.80
CA GLY A 809 -3.97 0.36 44.41
C GLY A 809 -5.48 0.06 44.30
N LEU A 810 -6.02 -0.83 45.13
CA LEU A 810 -7.45 -1.16 45.10
C LEU A 810 -8.32 -0.10 45.78
N LEU A 811 -7.82 0.60 46.80
CA LEU A 811 -8.48 1.79 47.36
C LEU A 811 -8.47 2.95 46.38
N LEU A 812 -7.38 3.15 45.63
CA LEU A 812 -7.33 4.14 44.56
C LEU A 812 -8.39 3.85 43.50
N LEU A 813 -8.50 2.59 43.05
CA LEU A 813 -9.53 2.13 42.10
C LEU A 813 -10.97 2.31 42.64
N LEU A 814 -11.17 2.18 43.94
CA LEU A 814 -12.48 2.26 44.61
C LEU A 814 -12.95 3.70 44.88
N TRP A 815 -12.03 4.59 45.24
CA TRP A 815 -12.33 5.96 45.71
C TRP A 815 -11.96 7.05 44.70
N VAL A 816 -10.94 6.85 43.87
CA VAL A 816 -10.39 7.87 42.97
C VAL A 816 -10.64 7.44 41.52
N PRO A 817 -11.64 8.00 40.81
CA PRO A 817 -11.94 7.58 39.44
C PRO A 817 -10.86 8.01 38.43
N SER A 818 -10.19 9.13 38.68
CA SER A 818 -9.16 9.71 37.80
C SER A 818 -8.07 10.44 38.59
N LEU A 819 -6.84 10.33 38.14
CA LEU A 819 -5.66 11.02 38.69
C LEU A 819 -5.32 12.27 37.87
N PRO A 820 -4.79 13.35 38.48
CA PRO A 820 -4.20 14.46 37.73
C PRO A 820 -2.89 14.01 37.05
N SER A 821 -2.74 14.32 35.77
CA SER A 821 -1.64 13.85 34.91
C SER A 821 -1.35 14.87 33.79
N VAL A 822 -0.45 14.56 32.85
CA VAL A 822 -0.09 15.41 31.70
C VAL A 822 -0.16 14.64 30.38
N ASP A 823 -0.42 15.32 29.26
CA ASP A 823 -0.61 14.70 27.93
C ASP A 823 0.47 13.68 27.50
N PRO A 824 1.79 13.93 27.69
CA PRO A 824 2.81 12.93 27.36
C PRO A 824 2.67 11.66 28.21
N LEU A 825 2.36 11.82 29.50
CA LEU A 825 2.19 10.71 30.45
C LEU A 825 0.91 9.93 30.16
N ASN A 826 -0.20 10.60 29.78
CA ASN A 826 -1.44 9.94 29.37
C ASN A 826 -1.24 9.06 28.13
N ARG A 827 -0.49 9.56 27.13
CA ARG A 827 -0.12 8.79 25.93
C ARG A 827 0.75 7.58 26.29
N LEU A 828 1.81 7.76 27.08
CA LEU A 828 2.69 6.67 27.51
C LEU A 828 1.94 5.60 28.33
N ALA A 829 1.18 6.02 29.34
CA ALA A 829 0.39 5.13 30.17
C ALA A 829 -0.60 4.31 29.33
N SER A 830 -1.18 4.90 28.29
CA SER A 830 -2.15 4.24 27.43
C SER A 830 -1.52 3.20 26.50
N VAL A 831 -0.34 3.48 25.94
CA VAL A 831 0.43 2.49 25.16
C VAL A 831 0.84 1.30 26.03
N LEU A 832 1.31 1.54 27.25
CA LEU A 832 1.69 0.50 28.21
C LEU A 832 0.48 -0.30 28.71
N ALA A 833 -0.64 0.37 29.05
CA ALA A 833 -1.86 -0.28 29.53
C ALA A 833 -2.58 -1.08 28.43
N GLY A 834 -2.51 -0.64 27.17
CA GLY A 834 -3.02 -1.40 26.02
C GLY A 834 -2.15 -2.62 25.69
N SER A 835 -0.84 -2.51 25.87
CA SER A 835 0.11 -3.59 25.56
C SER A 835 0.40 -4.53 26.74
N SER A 836 -0.23 -4.33 27.89
CA SER A 836 0.20 -4.95 29.17
C SER A 836 0.21 -6.48 29.14
N LEU A 837 -0.74 -7.12 28.44
CA LEU A 837 -0.75 -8.58 28.26
C LEU A 837 0.47 -9.05 27.47
N TYR A 838 0.77 -8.38 26.36
CA TYR A 838 1.88 -8.77 25.48
C TYR A 838 3.24 -8.50 26.13
N ILE A 839 3.39 -7.38 26.83
CA ILE A 839 4.57 -7.10 27.67
C ILE A 839 4.75 -8.21 28.72
N TYR A 840 3.67 -8.63 29.40
CA TYR A 840 3.74 -9.71 30.38
C TYR A 840 4.12 -11.05 29.74
N LEU A 841 3.59 -11.38 28.56
CA LEU A 841 3.94 -12.61 27.86
C LEU A 841 5.41 -12.66 27.44
N THR A 842 5.94 -11.58 26.86
CA THR A 842 7.26 -11.60 26.20
C THR A 842 8.44 -11.37 27.12
N HIS A 843 8.28 -10.65 28.24
CA HIS A 843 9.44 -10.14 28.99
C HIS A 843 10.39 -11.24 29.50
N PHE A 844 9.88 -12.40 29.92
CA PHE A 844 10.70 -13.53 30.38
C PHE A 844 11.68 -14.06 29.31
N GLN A 845 11.32 -13.96 28.03
CA GLN A 845 12.20 -14.34 26.93
C GLN A 845 13.10 -13.19 26.45
N VAL A 846 12.86 -11.95 26.90
CA VAL A 846 13.59 -10.76 26.41
C VAL A 846 14.65 -10.30 27.40
N TYR A 847 14.34 -10.22 28.70
CA TYR A 847 15.28 -9.67 29.68
C TYR A 847 16.58 -10.48 29.87
N PRO A 848 16.62 -11.83 29.78
CA PRO A 848 17.84 -12.59 30.04
C PRO A 848 19.00 -12.17 29.13
N TYR A 849 18.72 -11.77 27.88
CA TYR A 849 19.72 -11.34 26.90
C TYR A 849 20.28 -9.92 27.14
N VAL A 850 19.63 -9.10 27.98
CA VAL A 850 19.95 -7.68 28.16
C VAL A 850 20.32 -7.32 29.60
N ARG A 851 19.79 -8.06 30.59
CA ARG A 851 19.92 -7.74 32.03
C ARG A 851 21.37 -7.60 32.48
N ASP A 852 22.27 -8.43 31.94
CA ASP A 852 23.68 -8.49 32.34
C ASP A 852 24.47 -7.25 31.87
N HIS A 853 23.94 -6.50 30.89
CA HIS A 853 24.48 -5.20 30.46
C HIS A 853 23.91 -4.04 31.30
N SER A 854 22.60 -4.03 31.53
CA SER A 854 21.93 -3.06 32.40
C SER A 854 20.49 -3.50 32.72
N PRO A 855 20.11 -3.61 34.01
CA PRO A 855 18.74 -3.91 34.41
C PRO A 855 17.72 -2.87 33.91
N VAL A 856 18.10 -1.58 33.88
CA VAL A 856 17.22 -0.50 33.40
C VAL A 856 17.02 -0.58 31.89
N LEU A 857 18.08 -0.90 31.13
CA LEU A 857 17.97 -1.12 29.68
C LEU A 857 17.10 -2.34 29.38
N ALA A 858 17.28 -3.44 30.13
CA ALA A 858 16.46 -4.65 29.97
C ALA A 858 14.97 -4.37 30.22
N LEU A 859 14.63 -3.58 31.24
CA LEU A 859 13.25 -3.11 31.46
C LEU A 859 12.73 -2.33 30.25
N LEU A 860 13.46 -1.34 29.74
CA LEU A 860 13.04 -0.54 28.58
C LEU A 860 12.85 -1.41 27.32
N VAL A 861 13.78 -2.32 27.03
CA VAL A 861 13.70 -3.25 25.90
C VAL A 861 12.49 -4.18 26.03
N CYS A 862 12.21 -4.73 27.21
CA CYS A 862 11.01 -5.54 27.46
C CYS A 862 9.71 -4.78 27.21
N LEU A 863 9.62 -3.52 27.65
CA LEU A 863 8.44 -2.68 27.43
C LEU A 863 8.26 -2.40 25.92
N VAL A 864 9.32 -1.98 25.22
CA VAL A 864 9.28 -1.67 23.78
C VAL A 864 8.97 -2.92 22.95
N PHE A 865 9.62 -4.05 23.23
CA PHE A 865 9.37 -5.31 22.54
C PHE A 865 7.94 -5.79 22.75
N GLY A 866 7.42 -5.73 23.98
CA GLY A 866 6.05 -6.12 24.28
C GLY A 866 4.99 -5.26 23.58
N VAL A 867 5.24 -3.95 23.44
CA VAL A 867 4.41 -3.04 22.64
C VAL A 867 4.48 -3.38 21.15
N ALA A 868 5.69 -3.59 20.61
CA ALA A 868 5.89 -3.93 19.21
C ALA A 868 5.24 -5.29 18.86
N TYR A 869 5.53 -6.33 19.63
CA TYR A 869 4.92 -7.65 19.51
C TYR A 869 3.39 -7.57 19.66
N GLY A 870 2.88 -6.84 20.66
CA GLY A 870 1.45 -6.66 20.84
C GLY A 870 0.76 -5.99 19.66
N SER A 871 1.42 -5.02 19.02
CA SER A 871 0.91 -4.38 17.80
C SER A 871 0.84 -5.36 16.62
N VAL A 872 1.82 -6.26 16.47
CA VAL A 872 1.87 -7.27 15.41
C VAL A 872 0.88 -8.41 15.68
N ALA A 873 0.89 -8.97 16.89
CA ALA A 873 0.00 -10.03 17.32
C ALA A 873 -1.48 -9.61 17.20
N THR A 874 -1.84 -8.40 17.68
CA THR A 874 -3.20 -7.88 17.54
C THR A 874 -3.63 -7.72 16.08
N ARG A 875 -2.71 -7.29 15.18
CA ARG A 875 -2.98 -7.22 13.72
C ARG A 875 -3.18 -8.59 13.10
N LEU A 876 -2.45 -9.61 13.54
CA LEU A 876 -2.58 -11.00 13.05
C LEU A 876 -3.85 -11.68 13.56
N THR A 877 -4.15 -11.60 14.86
CA THR A 877 -5.36 -12.21 15.44
C THR A 877 -6.65 -11.61 14.84
N ARG A 878 -6.67 -10.31 14.51
CA ARG A 878 -7.79 -9.67 13.79
C ARG A 878 -7.98 -10.17 12.36
N ARG A 879 -6.97 -10.76 11.71
CA ARG A 879 -7.10 -11.41 10.38
C ARG A 879 -7.61 -12.84 10.49
N LEU A 880 -7.18 -13.58 11.51
CA LEU A 880 -7.50 -14.99 11.69
C LEU A 880 -8.89 -15.24 12.30
N PHE A 881 -9.40 -14.30 13.10
CA PHE A 881 -10.73 -14.40 13.73
C PHE A 881 -11.58 -13.15 13.40
N PRO A 882 -12.07 -13.00 12.16
CA PRO A 882 -13.01 -11.93 11.81
C PRO A 882 -14.30 -12.06 12.65
N SER A 883 -14.83 -10.92 13.10
CA SER A 883 -16.05 -10.92 13.93
C SER A 883 -17.29 -11.30 13.12
N PRO A 884 -18.29 -11.99 13.72
CA PRO A 884 -19.45 -12.50 12.99
C PRO A 884 -20.42 -11.38 12.57
N GLY A 885 -20.11 -10.74 11.45
CA GLY A 885 -21.01 -9.91 10.64
C GLY A 885 -20.88 -10.22 9.14
N THR A 886 -19.76 -10.80 8.72
CA THR A 886 -19.46 -11.17 7.32
C THR A 886 -20.15 -12.45 6.82
N SER A 887 -20.65 -13.32 7.71
CA SER A 887 -21.20 -14.62 7.32
C SER A 887 -22.70 -14.65 7.02
N ALA A 888 -23.46 -13.58 7.34
CA ALA A 888 -24.92 -13.57 7.22
C ALA A 888 -25.45 -13.42 5.77
N ASN A 889 -24.66 -12.87 4.84
CA ASN A 889 -25.10 -12.65 3.46
C ASN A 889 -24.92 -13.87 2.53
N ALA A 890 -24.03 -14.81 2.88
CA ALA A 890 -23.74 -15.97 2.02
C ALA A 890 -24.91 -16.97 1.96
N SER A 891 -25.68 -17.14 3.04
CA SER A 891 -26.83 -18.05 3.09
C SER A 891 -28.09 -17.46 2.47
N GLY A 892 -28.29 -16.14 2.52
CA GLY A 892 -29.49 -15.48 1.97
C GLY A 892 -29.55 -15.48 0.44
N GLN A 893 -28.41 -15.47 -0.26
CA GLN A 893 -28.39 -15.50 -1.73
C GLN A 893 -28.69 -16.90 -2.30
N ALA A 894 -28.24 -17.97 -1.64
CA ALA A 894 -28.52 -19.35 -2.08
C ALA A 894 -30.02 -19.69 -2.09
N GLU A 895 -30.80 -19.15 -1.16
CA GLU A 895 -32.24 -19.41 -1.08
C GLU A 895 -33.07 -18.57 -2.08
N LEU A 896 -32.53 -17.43 -2.54
CA LEU A 896 -33.15 -16.58 -3.57
C LEU A 896 -32.94 -17.13 -4.98
N ASP A 897 -31.74 -17.63 -5.31
CA ASP A 897 -31.49 -18.24 -6.62
C ASP A 897 -32.22 -19.59 -6.79
N GLY A 898 -32.34 -20.37 -5.71
CA GLY A 898 -33.10 -21.62 -5.70
C GLY A 898 -34.59 -21.47 -6.04
N ARG A 899 -35.19 -20.28 -5.80
CA ARG A 899 -36.58 -19.98 -6.18
C ARG A 899 -36.75 -19.44 -7.59
N ARG A 900 -35.73 -18.77 -8.16
CA ARG A 900 -35.79 -18.28 -9.55
C ARG A 900 -35.61 -19.39 -10.59
N GLY A 901 -34.84 -20.44 -10.27
CA GLY A 901 -34.59 -21.58 -11.17
C GLY A 901 -35.80 -22.47 -11.48
N ARG A 902 -36.92 -22.38 -10.75
CA ARG A 902 -38.12 -23.22 -10.97
C ARG A 902 -39.25 -22.55 -11.75
N ALA A 903 -39.13 -21.25 -12.08
CA ALA A 903 -40.20 -20.48 -12.73
C ALA A 903 -40.12 -20.45 -14.27
N TYR A 904 -39.09 -21.04 -14.88
CA TYR A 904 -38.77 -20.84 -16.32
C TYR A 904 -38.71 -22.13 -17.16
N CYS A 905 -39.26 -23.25 -16.68
CA CYS A 905 -39.25 -24.53 -17.39
C CYS A 905 -40.64 -25.19 -17.47
N GLY A 906 -41.66 -24.42 -17.86
CA GLY A 906 -43.05 -24.89 -17.86
C GLY A 906 -44.04 -24.05 -18.65
N SER A 907 -43.85 -23.91 -19.97
CA SER A 907 -44.92 -23.44 -20.91
C SER A 907 -44.52 -23.51 -22.40
N VAL A 908 -44.10 -24.68 -22.90
CA VAL A 908 -44.08 -24.92 -24.36
C VAL A 908 -44.62 -26.32 -24.69
N ARG A 909 -45.96 -26.44 -24.85
CA ARG A 909 -46.62 -27.45 -25.70
C ARG A 909 -48.11 -27.15 -25.87
N ALA A 910 -48.59 -27.37 -27.10
CA ALA A 910 -49.98 -27.50 -27.53
C ALA A 910 -50.95 -26.31 -27.33
N SER A 911 -51.19 -25.56 -28.41
CA SER A 911 -52.47 -25.67 -29.15
C SER A 911 -52.41 -24.82 -30.43
N GLY A 912 -52.94 -25.36 -31.54
CA GLY A 912 -52.88 -24.69 -32.84
C GLY A 912 -53.61 -25.50 -33.92
N ARG A 913 -54.94 -25.38 -33.96
CA ARG A 913 -55.80 -25.81 -35.08
C ARG A 913 -57.15 -25.10 -35.01
N SER A 914 -57.68 -24.72 -36.18
CA SER A 914 -59.03 -24.21 -36.48
C SER A 914 -59.44 -22.86 -35.83
N ARG A 915 -60.15 -21.97 -36.52
CA ARG A 915 -60.65 -21.95 -37.92
C ARG A 915 -61.11 -20.52 -38.32
N GLU A 916 -61.22 -20.30 -39.64
CA GLU A 916 -62.20 -19.47 -40.37
C GLU A 916 -62.51 -18.02 -39.89
N GLY A 917 -62.38 -17.06 -40.81
CA GLY A 917 -62.67 -15.64 -40.63
C GLY A 917 -61.96 -14.80 -41.69
#